data_AF-A0A7S0R034-F1
#
_entry.id   AF-A0A7S0R034-F1
#
_cell.length_a   1.000
_cell.length_b   1.000
_cell.length_c   1.000
_cell.angle_alpha   90.00
_cell.angle_beta   90.00
_cell.angle_gamma   90.00
#
_symmetry.space_group_name_H-M   'P 1'
#
loop_
_entity.id
_entity.type
_entity.pdbx_description
1 polymer ?
#
loop_
_entity_poly.entity_id
_entity_poly.type
_entity_poly.pdbx_seq_one_letter_code
_entity_poly.pdbx_strand_id
1 'polypeptide(L)'
;VLLLDEVDLLLHPLKSELNWPLGIKEALDLTLPPKGSPENEDGTKRWAGLRWQLSFHLIDAILYCRTKKTTYDFADNAAATRVLSALSSAIDAGISERIIQVTPHIVVLDRNYYNSTLRNIFAQWILVWLADKGVSGLPQATILTYIQKSNASGKDILSSVKKFCSDDSLKLLNLAHSLLTSILPHVLGKIDRVGFGLLSDEYLDTHKSEPTSRRLLAVPFIGKDVPSSQSEFSHPDVVIMLSVAAYRYEGLRREDFAQLLRLNVSLVSREMGKLSERPSSVRWNTWVRLAGGRVRGTRQAKGESEGDTRILPNRLHSTVDDASVDAEIDPDVLKSIWPLHLVDTKDREQFDVLYRLLFRLPQIVEWYTTNIVFPVTMRFQLQRISASGQDLGGDLVFGRRLGFSGTPSNLLPVELGECCFEEGDDGRILRTLTSQQIASIDLMASGWSVRSVLDRVASADPPYHALIDTGALVTGFENLAVAQYLLQQGLHGFEACIFLDSQDRKMALMRVGMVVVRLDQCGAPLDKRFTFYDQTHTTGMDIKQHFSARAAVTLGKDMTFRDLAQGAYRMRGIGKGQTIALLTPPEVAKLIKMELILGRGVAQEDQPDLRSGVDEDDLRDVVAWLLINGMKSERTQANMLVCQNVANVWKKRAYRLLTKMSDKELLDNGGQSGKLSRLLTAWKEETDSTVSNSIPLGGTLRASIDKRISDVKQLGLLSDPDDVKMIDSILKAEFSSGQHVPISDATADADDEASIEMEGEQVQEQEQEQ
;
A
#
# COMPACT_ATOMS: atom_id res chain seq x y z
N VAL A 1 -33.53 16.44 2.10
CA VAL A 1 -32.44 17.19 1.43
C VAL A 1 -31.16 16.77 2.12
N LEU A 2 -30.17 16.34 1.35
CA LEU A 2 -28.84 15.97 1.85
C LEU A 2 -27.85 17.08 1.50
N LEU A 3 -27.03 17.49 2.46
CA LEU A 3 -25.90 18.39 2.26
C LEU A 3 -24.62 17.56 2.41
N LEU A 4 -23.75 17.60 1.40
CA LEU A 4 -22.49 16.89 1.34
C LEU A 4 -21.36 17.92 1.37
N ASP A 5 -20.49 17.82 2.36
CA ASP A 5 -19.23 18.58 2.42
C ASP A 5 -18.09 17.65 1.97
N GLU A 6 -17.08 18.19 1.29
CA GLU A 6 -16.01 17.42 0.62
C GLU A 6 -16.57 16.27 -0.25
N VAL A 7 -17.49 16.62 -1.15
CA VAL A 7 -18.27 15.66 -1.95
C VAL A 7 -17.41 14.67 -2.75
N ASP A 8 -16.24 15.08 -3.19
CA ASP A 8 -15.27 14.27 -3.92
C ASP A 8 -14.63 13.16 -3.06
N LEU A 9 -14.47 13.40 -1.74
CA LEU A 9 -14.04 12.37 -0.80
C LEU A 9 -15.19 11.43 -0.45
N LEU A 10 -16.37 11.97 -0.14
CA LEU A 10 -17.54 11.17 0.23
C LEU A 10 -18.01 10.25 -0.89
N LEU A 11 -17.91 10.69 -2.14
CA LEU A 11 -18.36 9.94 -3.31
C LEU A 11 -17.21 9.23 -4.05
N HIS A 12 -16.03 9.13 -3.44
CA HIS A 12 -14.85 8.54 -4.07
C HIS A 12 -15.10 7.08 -4.50
N PRO A 13 -15.05 6.74 -5.80
CA PRO A 13 -15.48 5.44 -6.31
C PRO A 13 -14.75 4.23 -5.71
N LEU A 14 -13.46 4.39 -5.37
CA LEU A 14 -12.61 3.31 -4.84
C LEU A 14 -12.46 3.29 -3.31
N LYS A 15 -12.98 4.30 -2.60
CA LYS A 15 -12.73 4.49 -1.16
C LYS A 15 -14.00 4.57 -0.31
N SER A 16 -15.14 4.83 -0.94
CA SER A 16 -16.43 4.99 -0.25
C SER A 16 -17.31 3.73 -0.35
N GLU A 17 -16.71 2.54 -0.38
CA GLU A 17 -17.45 1.28 -0.38
C GLU A 17 -17.62 0.71 1.03
N LEU A 18 -18.88 0.45 1.38
CA LEU A 18 -19.28 -0.26 2.59
C LEU A 18 -19.67 -1.68 2.24
N ASN A 19 -19.14 -2.64 3.00
CA ASN A 19 -19.34 -4.05 2.74
C ASN A 19 -19.81 -4.79 3.99
N TRP A 20 -20.85 -5.61 3.80
CA TRP A 20 -21.42 -6.52 4.81
C TRP A 20 -21.24 -7.97 4.33
N PRO A 21 -20.20 -8.66 4.80
CA PRO A 21 -19.94 -10.04 4.41
C PRO A 21 -21.08 -11.00 4.83
N LEU A 22 -21.44 -11.94 3.95
CA LEU A 22 -22.54 -12.88 4.15
C LEU A 22 -22.06 -14.34 4.13
N GLY A 23 -22.56 -15.14 5.07
CA GLY A 23 -22.33 -16.58 5.09
C GLY A 23 -21.09 -17.00 5.87
N ILE A 24 -20.65 -18.24 5.63
CA ILE A 24 -19.57 -18.88 6.40
C ILE A 24 -18.21 -18.41 5.85
N LYS A 25 -17.27 -18.14 6.76
CA LYS A 25 -15.87 -17.86 6.41
C LYS A 25 -15.18 -19.12 5.90
N GLU A 26 -14.78 -19.13 4.63
CA GLU A 26 -14.00 -20.19 3.97
C GLU A 26 -12.51 -19.84 3.94
N ALA A 27 -11.65 -20.86 3.86
CA ALA A 27 -10.21 -20.65 3.72
C ALA A 27 -9.87 -20.31 2.26
N LEU A 28 -8.94 -19.37 2.05
CA LEU A 28 -8.45 -19.08 0.69
C LEU A 28 -7.84 -20.32 0.04
N ASP A 29 -7.89 -20.38 -1.29
CA ASP A 29 -7.19 -21.41 -2.05
C ASP A 29 -5.70 -21.48 -1.70
N LEU A 30 -5.14 -22.69 -1.75
CA LEU A 30 -3.72 -22.97 -1.49
C LEU A 30 -3.24 -22.59 -0.07
N THR A 31 -4.16 -22.43 0.89
CA THR A 31 -3.82 -22.14 2.30
C THR A 31 -3.85 -23.37 3.19
N LEU A 32 -4.76 -24.30 2.91
CA LEU A 32 -4.81 -25.60 3.57
C LEU A 32 -4.01 -26.63 2.76
N PRO A 33 -3.28 -27.53 3.43
CA PRO A 33 -2.58 -28.60 2.76
C PRO A 33 -3.59 -29.58 2.13
N PRO A 34 -3.28 -30.18 0.95
CA PRO A 34 -4.12 -31.20 0.34
C PRO A 34 -4.42 -32.34 1.32
N LYS A 35 -5.65 -32.87 1.28
CA LYS A 35 -6.06 -33.99 2.13
C LYS A 35 -5.10 -35.17 1.97
N GLY A 36 -4.54 -35.67 3.07
CA GLY A 36 -3.58 -36.78 3.09
C GLY A 36 -2.11 -36.38 2.93
N SER A 37 -1.79 -35.07 2.92
CA SER A 37 -0.40 -34.60 2.90
C SER A 37 0.38 -35.07 4.13
N PRO A 38 1.63 -35.56 3.96
CA PRO A 38 2.50 -35.90 5.08
C PRO A 38 2.83 -34.68 5.93
N GLU A 39 2.90 -34.88 7.25
CA GLU A 39 3.41 -33.89 8.21
C GLU A 39 4.94 -33.94 8.24
N ASN A 40 5.58 -32.79 8.32
CA ASN A 40 7.02 -32.67 8.57
C ASN A 40 7.33 -33.05 10.03
N GLU A 41 8.60 -33.32 10.35
CA GLU A 41 9.05 -33.69 11.70
C GLU A 41 8.76 -32.61 12.78
N ASP A 42 8.57 -31.36 12.37
CA ASP A 42 8.20 -30.24 13.23
C ASP A 42 6.67 -30.00 13.32
N GLY A 43 5.86 -30.90 12.77
CA GLY A 43 4.39 -30.82 12.74
C GLY A 43 3.82 -29.87 11.68
N THR A 44 4.67 -29.21 10.88
CA THR A 44 4.20 -28.37 9.76
C THR A 44 3.84 -29.24 8.56
N LYS A 45 2.82 -28.86 7.79
CA LYS A 45 2.49 -29.58 6.54
C LYS A 45 3.20 -28.89 5.39
N ARG A 46 4.02 -29.62 4.62
CA ARG A 46 4.82 -29.12 3.48
C ARG A 46 4.04 -28.24 2.49
N TRP A 47 2.72 -28.44 2.41
CA TRP A 47 1.81 -27.78 1.48
C TRP A 47 0.83 -26.79 2.13
N ALA A 48 0.99 -26.48 3.42
CA ALA A 48 0.14 -25.49 4.08
C ALA A 48 0.61 -24.08 3.76
N GLY A 49 -0.30 -23.20 3.34
CA GLY A 49 -0.01 -21.78 3.18
C GLY A 49 0.81 -21.39 1.96
N LEU A 50 0.76 -22.16 0.87
CA LEU A 50 1.52 -21.88 -0.36
C LEU A 50 1.26 -20.47 -0.91
N ARG A 51 0.02 -19.97 -0.76
CA ARG A 51 -0.39 -18.64 -1.25
C ARG A 51 0.45 -17.51 -0.62
N TRP A 52 0.58 -17.49 0.70
CA TRP A 52 1.40 -16.49 1.40
C TRP A 52 2.88 -16.83 1.42
N GLN A 53 3.27 -18.10 1.31
CA GLN A 53 4.69 -18.46 1.15
C GLN A 53 5.27 -17.91 -0.15
N LEU A 54 4.55 -18.00 -1.28
CA LEU A 54 5.02 -17.45 -2.55
C LEU A 54 5.13 -15.91 -2.48
N SER A 55 4.14 -15.27 -1.86
CA SER A 55 4.17 -13.83 -1.60
C SER A 55 5.40 -13.42 -0.77
N PHE A 56 5.70 -14.18 0.29
CA PHE A 56 6.87 -13.95 1.12
C PHE A 56 8.18 -14.14 0.35
N HIS A 57 8.28 -15.22 -0.43
CA HIS A 57 9.43 -15.54 -1.28
C HIS A 57 9.77 -14.41 -2.25
N LEU A 58 8.76 -13.73 -2.82
CA LEU A 58 8.96 -12.59 -3.72
C LEU A 58 9.48 -11.34 -2.99
N ILE A 59 8.88 -10.98 -1.86
CA ILE A 59 9.29 -9.81 -1.07
C ILE A 59 10.69 -10.01 -0.48
N ASP A 60 11.01 -11.21 0.00
CA ASP A 60 12.32 -11.54 0.56
C ASP A 60 13.46 -11.31 -0.45
N ALA A 61 13.22 -11.57 -1.74
CA ALA A 61 14.21 -11.36 -2.81
C ALA A 61 14.60 -9.89 -2.99
N ILE A 62 13.63 -8.97 -2.87
CA ILE A 62 13.88 -7.53 -2.96
C ILE A 62 14.68 -7.06 -1.75
N LEU A 63 14.31 -7.53 -0.56
CA LEU A 63 15.01 -7.16 0.68
C LEU A 63 16.42 -7.76 0.73
N TYR A 64 16.64 -8.91 0.13
CA TYR A 64 17.97 -9.49 -0.06
C TYR A 64 18.90 -8.52 -0.80
N CYS A 65 18.40 -7.75 -1.77
CA CYS A 65 19.24 -6.84 -2.54
C CYS A 65 19.99 -5.83 -1.64
N ARG A 66 19.40 -5.44 -0.50
CA ARG A 66 20.00 -4.55 0.50
C ARG A 66 20.67 -5.27 1.66
N THR A 67 20.04 -6.33 2.17
CA THR A 67 20.47 -6.99 3.41
C THR A 67 21.46 -8.13 3.18
N LYS A 68 21.50 -8.68 1.95
CA LYS A 68 22.17 -9.93 1.59
C LYS A 68 21.82 -11.12 2.51
N LYS A 69 20.63 -11.07 3.13
CA LYS A 69 20.07 -12.11 3.98
C LYS A 69 18.70 -12.53 3.44
N THR A 70 18.45 -13.83 3.38
CA THR A 70 17.16 -14.44 3.05
C THR A 70 16.62 -15.21 4.24
N THR A 71 15.31 -15.50 4.27
CA THR A 71 14.76 -16.38 5.30
C THR A 71 15.14 -17.84 5.11
N TYR A 72 15.31 -18.25 3.85
CA TYR A 72 15.74 -19.60 3.47
C TYR A 72 17.23 -19.63 3.13
N ASP A 73 17.91 -20.71 3.52
CA ASP A 73 19.31 -20.93 3.14
C ASP A 73 19.37 -21.45 1.69
N PHE A 74 19.76 -20.55 0.78
CA PHE A 74 19.98 -20.86 -0.62
C PHE A 74 21.46 -20.91 -0.99
N ALA A 75 22.38 -20.85 -0.02
CA ALA A 75 23.81 -20.74 -0.28
C ALA A 75 24.32 -21.88 -1.18
N ASP A 76 23.77 -23.09 -0.98
CA ASP A 76 24.13 -24.28 -1.74
C ASP A 76 23.38 -24.42 -3.08
N ASN A 77 22.39 -23.57 -3.35
CA ASN A 77 21.62 -23.59 -4.60
C ASN A 77 22.18 -22.56 -5.61
N ALA A 78 23.05 -23.04 -6.50
CA ALA A 78 23.69 -22.21 -7.51
C ALA A 78 22.71 -21.45 -8.44
N ALA A 79 21.51 -21.99 -8.68
CA ALA A 79 20.49 -21.29 -9.47
C ALA A 79 19.89 -20.12 -8.68
N ALA A 80 19.58 -20.32 -7.40
CA ALA A 80 19.08 -19.28 -6.52
C ALA A 80 20.08 -18.12 -6.37
N THR A 81 21.34 -18.42 -6.08
CA THR A 81 22.42 -17.42 -5.95
C THR A 81 22.61 -16.61 -7.23
N ARG A 82 22.49 -17.26 -8.40
CA ARG A 82 22.57 -16.56 -9.70
C ARG A 82 21.42 -15.59 -9.90
N VAL A 83 20.18 -16.01 -9.61
CA VAL A 83 18.98 -15.17 -9.76
C VAL A 83 19.03 -13.98 -8.80
N LEU A 84 19.39 -14.20 -7.53
CA LEU A 84 19.50 -13.13 -6.53
C LEU A 84 20.63 -12.12 -6.84
N SER A 85 21.73 -12.59 -7.43
CA SER A 85 22.81 -11.73 -7.92
C SER A 85 22.37 -10.88 -9.13
N ALA A 86 21.66 -11.50 -10.08
CA ALA A 86 21.08 -10.79 -11.22
C ALA A 86 20.04 -9.75 -10.77
N LEU A 87 19.19 -10.09 -9.80
CA LEU A 87 18.23 -9.17 -9.21
C LEU A 87 18.93 -7.99 -8.53
N SER A 88 19.94 -8.25 -7.69
CA SER A 88 20.73 -7.20 -7.04
C SER A 88 21.35 -6.24 -8.07
N SER A 89 21.94 -6.79 -9.13
CA SER A 89 22.57 -5.99 -10.21
C SER A 89 21.53 -5.13 -10.95
N ALA A 90 20.34 -5.67 -11.21
CA ALA A 90 19.26 -4.91 -11.83
C ALA A 90 18.74 -3.79 -10.90
N ILE A 91 18.58 -4.07 -9.61
CA ILE A 91 18.20 -3.05 -8.63
C ILE A 91 19.25 -1.94 -8.55
N ASP A 92 20.55 -2.28 -8.47
CA ASP A 92 21.64 -1.29 -8.41
C ASP A 92 21.72 -0.45 -9.69
N ALA A 93 21.43 -1.05 -10.86
CA ALA A 93 21.29 -0.32 -12.12
C ALA A 93 20.09 0.64 -12.09
N GLY A 94 18.93 0.18 -11.64
CA GLY A 94 17.72 1.02 -11.51
C GLY A 94 17.89 2.18 -10.52
N ILE A 95 18.64 1.98 -9.44
CA ILE A 95 19.00 3.06 -8.49
C ILE A 95 19.91 4.08 -9.18
N SER A 96 20.96 3.61 -9.87
CA SER A 96 21.89 4.47 -10.60
C SER A 96 21.20 5.27 -11.70
N GLU A 97 20.16 4.68 -12.31
CA GLU A 97 19.30 5.30 -13.30
C GLU A 97 18.18 6.14 -12.69
N ARG A 98 18.01 6.21 -11.36
CA ARG A 98 16.95 6.97 -10.68
C ARG A 98 15.52 6.56 -11.05
N ILE A 99 15.32 5.30 -11.40
CA ILE A 99 14.01 4.66 -11.66
C ILE A 99 13.59 3.73 -10.50
N ILE A 100 14.49 3.55 -9.53
CA ILE A 100 14.23 2.92 -8.25
C ILE A 100 14.66 3.90 -7.16
N GLN A 101 13.73 4.20 -6.26
CA GLN A 101 13.99 4.97 -5.04
C GLN A 101 14.34 4.00 -3.90
N VAL A 102 15.20 4.43 -2.98
CA VAL A 102 15.65 3.60 -1.83
C VAL A 102 15.30 4.17 -0.47
N THR A 103 14.78 5.40 -0.43
CA THR A 103 14.37 6.08 0.80
C THR A 103 12.85 6.25 0.74
N PRO A 104 12.06 5.74 1.72
CA PRO A 104 12.49 5.05 2.93
C PRO A 104 12.94 3.60 2.70
N HIS A 105 12.51 2.97 1.62
CA HIS A 105 12.91 1.62 1.21
C HIS A 105 12.94 1.51 -0.32
N ILE A 106 13.21 0.30 -0.86
CA ILE A 106 13.16 0.06 -2.31
C ILE A 106 11.74 0.28 -2.80
N VAL A 107 11.58 1.19 -3.76
CA VAL A 107 10.34 1.50 -4.46
C VAL A 107 10.63 1.56 -5.95
N VAL A 108 9.92 0.76 -6.74
CA VAL A 108 10.05 0.75 -8.20
C VAL A 108 9.17 1.85 -8.77
N LEU A 109 9.78 2.85 -9.41
CA LEU A 109 9.08 4.03 -9.91
C LEU A 109 8.59 3.84 -11.35
N ASP A 110 9.29 3.01 -12.13
CA ASP A 110 9.01 2.80 -13.55
C ASP A 110 8.45 1.39 -13.81
N ARG A 111 7.18 1.33 -14.21
CA ARG A 111 6.46 0.11 -14.59
C ARG A 111 7.06 -0.56 -15.83
N ASN A 112 7.55 0.20 -16.80
CA ASN A 112 8.19 -0.33 -18.00
C ASN A 112 9.52 -1.00 -17.66
N TYR A 113 10.28 -0.43 -16.74
CA TYR A 113 11.50 -1.07 -16.24
C TYR A 113 11.20 -2.40 -15.56
N TYR A 114 10.17 -2.46 -14.73
CA TYR A 114 9.71 -3.72 -14.15
C TYR A 114 9.36 -4.74 -15.25
N ASN A 115 8.52 -4.35 -16.20
CA ASN A 115 8.01 -5.24 -17.25
C ASN A 115 9.11 -5.78 -18.18
N SER A 116 10.09 -4.94 -18.52
CA SER A 116 11.18 -5.29 -19.43
C SER A 116 12.32 -6.05 -18.76
N THR A 117 12.64 -5.70 -17.51
CA THR A 117 13.84 -6.18 -16.81
C THR A 117 13.48 -7.08 -15.62
N LEU A 118 12.82 -6.54 -14.60
CA LEU A 118 12.63 -7.25 -13.32
C LEU A 118 11.71 -8.46 -13.44
N ARG A 119 10.66 -8.39 -14.26
CA ARG A 119 9.68 -9.47 -14.47
C ARG A 119 10.35 -10.77 -14.90
N ASN A 120 11.36 -10.71 -15.77
CA ASN A 120 12.07 -11.90 -16.23
C ASN A 120 12.91 -12.53 -15.12
N ILE A 121 13.52 -11.71 -14.25
CA ILE A 121 14.33 -12.17 -13.11
C ILE A 121 13.42 -12.80 -12.05
N PHE A 122 12.29 -12.15 -11.73
CA PHE A 122 11.30 -12.69 -10.81
C PHE A 122 10.66 -13.98 -11.32
N ALA A 123 10.41 -14.12 -12.62
CA ALA A 123 9.92 -15.38 -13.19
C ALA A 123 10.89 -16.54 -12.90
N GLN A 124 12.21 -16.30 -13.03
CA GLN A 124 13.24 -17.29 -12.66
C GLN A 124 13.25 -17.55 -11.15
N TRP A 125 13.02 -16.53 -10.34
CA TRP A 125 12.95 -16.68 -8.89
C TRP A 125 11.76 -17.52 -8.43
N ILE A 126 10.60 -17.31 -9.05
CA ILE A 126 9.40 -18.14 -8.86
C ILE A 126 9.69 -19.58 -9.29
N LEU A 127 10.38 -19.79 -10.40
CA LEU A 127 10.71 -21.13 -10.90
C LEU A 127 11.55 -21.94 -9.88
N VAL A 128 12.51 -21.30 -9.20
CA VAL A 128 13.29 -21.94 -8.13
C VAL A 128 12.37 -22.47 -7.03
N TRP A 129 11.37 -21.67 -6.64
CA TRP A 129 10.41 -22.05 -5.60
C TRP A 129 9.42 -23.12 -6.07
N LEU A 130 8.88 -23.01 -7.29
CA LEU A 130 7.98 -24.03 -7.87
C LEU A 130 8.65 -25.40 -7.99
N ALA A 131 9.96 -25.43 -8.28
CA ALA A 131 10.74 -26.66 -8.30
C ALA A 131 10.82 -27.34 -6.92
N ASP A 132 11.01 -26.56 -5.85
CA ASP A 132 10.98 -27.06 -4.45
C ASP A 132 9.59 -27.58 -4.05
N LYS A 133 8.55 -26.87 -4.50
CA LYS A 133 7.13 -27.25 -4.29
C LYS A 133 6.64 -28.29 -5.29
N GLY A 134 7.53 -29.03 -5.95
CA GLY A 134 7.17 -30.26 -6.67
C GLY A 134 6.20 -30.08 -7.85
N VAL A 135 6.07 -28.87 -8.41
CA VAL A 135 5.37 -28.67 -9.69
C VAL A 135 6.20 -29.35 -10.77
N SER A 136 5.83 -30.58 -11.08
CA SER A 136 6.57 -31.51 -11.94
C SER A 136 5.74 -31.90 -13.15
N GLY A 137 6.39 -32.30 -14.24
CA GLY A 137 5.72 -32.72 -15.48
C GLY A 137 5.67 -31.69 -16.60
N LEU A 138 6.13 -30.46 -16.38
CA LEU A 138 6.33 -29.45 -17.42
C LEU A 138 7.82 -29.07 -17.56
N PRO A 139 8.32 -28.85 -18.79
CA PRO A 139 9.63 -28.23 -18.99
C PRO A 139 9.69 -26.85 -18.33
N GLN A 140 10.84 -26.50 -17.73
CA GLN A 140 11.03 -25.20 -17.07
C GLN A 140 10.74 -24.01 -18.01
N ALA A 141 11.10 -24.12 -19.30
CA ALA A 141 10.80 -23.11 -20.30
C ALA A 141 9.28 -22.91 -20.53
N THR A 142 8.51 -23.98 -20.44
CA THR A 142 7.03 -23.94 -20.54
C THR A 142 6.44 -23.22 -19.34
N ILE A 143 6.91 -23.53 -18.13
CA ILE A 143 6.49 -22.85 -16.89
C ILE A 143 6.80 -21.35 -16.96
N LEU A 144 8.04 -20.99 -17.29
CA LEU A 144 8.47 -19.59 -17.39
C LEU A 144 7.63 -18.80 -18.39
N THR A 145 7.36 -19.38 -19.56
CA THR A 145 6.54 -18.70 -20.57
C THR A 145 5.10 -18.55 -20.09
N TYR A 146 4.53 -19.58 -19.45
CA TYR A 146 3.16 -19.54 -18.95
C TYR A 146 2.98 -18.50 -17.85
N ILE A 147 3.84 -18.46 -16.82
CA ILE A 147 3.68 -17.48 -15.72
C ILE A 147 3.87 -16.03 -16.19
N GLN A 148 4.55 -15.80 -17.32
CA GLN A 148 4.69 -14.46 -17.89
C GLN A 148 3.54 -14.06 -18.81
N LYS A 149 2.88 -15.01 -19.50
CA LYS A 149 1.93 -14.72 -20.59
C LYS A 149 0.53 -15.31 -20.41
N SER A 150 0.34 -16.27 -19.51
CA SER A 150 -0.93 -16.97 -19.26
C SER A 150 -1.61 -17.43 -20.55
N ASN A 151 -2.85 -17.01 -20.80
CA ASN A 151 -3.65 -17.33 -21.98
C ASN A 151 -3.06 -16.80 -23.31
N ALA A 152 -2.20 -15.79 -23.26
CA ALA A 152 -1.43 -15.31 -24.42
C ALA A 152 -0.22 -16.22 -24.75
N SER A 153 -0.05 -17.34 -24.03
CA SER A 153 0.96 -18.36 -24.36
C SER A 153 0.61 -19.08 -25.67
N GLY A 154 1.64 -19.56 -26.37
CA GLY A 154 1.45 -20.34 -27.61
C GLY A 154 0.59 -21.59 -27.39
N LYS A 155 -0.15 -22.02 -28.42
CA LYS A 155 -1.09 -23.16 -28.35
C LYS A 155 -0.47 -24.44 -27.77
N ASP A 156 0.81 -24.69 -28.05
CA ASP A 156 1.55 -25.85 -27.57
C ASP A 156 1.81 -25.82 -26.05
N ILE A 157 2.01 -24.62 -25.51
CA ILE A 157 2.18 -24.40 -24.06
C ILE A 157 0.84 -24.64 -23.37
N LEU A 158 -0.23 -24.03 -23.89
CA LEU A 158 -1.58 -24.17 -23.33
C LEU A 158 -2.04 -25.64 -23.33
N SER A 159 -1.77 -26.38 -24.40
CA SER A 159 -2.09 -27.81 -24.49
C SER A 159 -1.25 -28.65 -23.52
N SER A 160 0.03 -28.33 -23.36
CA SER A 160 0.92 -28.99 -22.39
C SER A 160 0.46 -28.74 -20.95
N VAL A 161 0.15 -27.49 -20.60
CA VAL A 161 -0.34 -27.12 -19.27
C VAL A 161 -1.64 -27.87 -18.94
N LYS A 162 -2.62 -27.86 -19.86
CA LYS A 162 -3.88 -28.61 -19.68
C LYS A 162 -3.69 -30.11 -19.54
N LYS A 163 -2.68 -30.67 -20.20
CA LYS A 163 -2.44 -32.12 -20.23
C LYS A 163 -1.67 -32.62 -19.01
N PHE A 164 -0.71 -31.84 -18.52
CA PHE A 164 0.28 -32.31 -17.54
C PHE A 164 0.15 -31.66 -16.15
N CYS A 165 -0.56 -30.55 -15.98
CA CYS A 165 -0.79 -29.97 -14.65
C CYS A 165 -1.99 -30.60 -13.94
N SER A 166 -1.82 -30.90 -12.65
CA SER A 166 -2.96 -31.08 -11.75
C SER A 166 -3.70 -29.75 -11.50
N ASP A 167 -4.92 -29.82 -10.99
CA ASP A 167 -5.69 -28.64 -10.56
C ASP A 167 -4.89 -27.74 -9.62
N ASP A 168 -4.28 -28.30 -8.57
CA ASP A 168 -3.48 -27.54 -7.60
C ASP A 168 -2.24 -26.90 -8.25
N SER A 169 -1.60 -27.62 -9.18
CA SER A 169 -0.44 -27.08 -9.92
C SER A 169 -0.86 -25.92 -10.81
N LEU A 170 -2.02 -26.04 -11.49
CA LEU A 170 -2.55 -25.00 -12.36
C LEU A 170 -3.00 -23.77 -11.56
N LYS A 171 -3.65 -23.96 -10.41
CA LYS A 171 -3.92 -22.86 -9.47
C LYS A 171 -2.63 -22.16 -9.07
N LEU A 172 -1.59 -22.90 -8.71
CA LEU A 172 -0.32 -22.31 -8.30
C LEU A 172 0.37 -21.54 -9.45
N LEU A 173 0.29 -22.04 -10.69
CA LEU A 173 0.79 -21.33 -11.87
C LEU A 173 -0.01 -20.05 -12.17
N ASN A 174 -1.33 -20.07 -11.98
CA ASN A 174 -2.19 -18.91 -12.16
C ASN A 174 -1.95 -17.85 -11.07
N LEU A 175 -1.76 -18.27 -9.81
CA LEU A 175 -1.34 -17.39 -8.73
C LEU A 175 0.02 -16.75 -9.06
N ALA A 176 1.00 -17.55 -9.45
CA ALA A 176 2.32 -17.06 -9.84
C ALA A 176 2.25 -16.05 -11.00
N HIS A 177 1.39 -16.27 -11.98
CA HIS A 177 1.16 -15.31 -13.06
C HIS A 177 0.62 -13.98 -12.54
N SER A 178 -0.49 -14.01 -11.78
CA SER A 178 -1.12 -12.79 -11.24
C SER A 178 -0.17 -11.99 -10.35
N LEU A 179 0.54 -12.69 -9.45
CA LEU A 179 1.55 -12.08 -8.59
C LEU A 179 2.67 -11.43 -9.42
N LEU A 180 3.17 -12.10 -10.45
CA LEU A 180 4.29 -11.62 -11.26
C LEU A 180 3.92 -10.44 -12.17
N THR A 181 2.75 -10.45 -12.80
CA THR A 181 2.41 -9.48 -13.85
C THR A 181 1.71 -8.23 -13.32
N SER A 182 0.88 -8.37 -12.28
CA SER A 182 -0.01 -7.30 -11.82
C SER A 182 0.31 -6.84 -10.40
N ILE A 183 0.34 -7.78 -9.45
CA ILE A 183 0.33 -7.48 -8.01
C ILE A 183 1.71 -7.08 -7.48
N LEU A 184 2.76 -7.86 -7.74
CA LEU A 184 4.12 -7.54 -7.29
C LEU A 184 4.57 -6.14 -7.73
N PRO A 185 4.44 -5.73 -9.01
CA PRO A 185 4.83 -4.39 -9.41
C PRO A 185 3.94 -3.27 -8.84
N HIS A 186 2.68 -3.56 -8.50
CA HIS A 186 1.83 -2.62 -7.75
C HIS A 186 2.34 -2.47 -6.30
N VAL A 187 2.61 -3.58 -5.61
CA VAL A 187 3.15 -3.60 -4.24
C VAL A 187 4.52 -2.92 -4.16
N LEU A 188 5.43 -3.19 -5.09
CA LEU A 188 6.75 -2.56 -5.15
C LEU A 188 6.69 -1.06 -5.49
N GLY A 189 5.56 -0.58 -5.99
CA GLY A 189 5.32 0.84 -6.24
C GLY A 189 4.77 1.59 -5.01
N LYS A 190 4.28 0.90 -3.96
CA LYS A 190 3.73 1.56 -2.77
C LYS A 190 4.82 1.89 -1.74
N ILE A 191 4.57 2.93 -0.95
CA ILE A 191 5.47 3.41 0.11
C ILE A 191 4.87 3.06 1.47
N ASP A 192 5.65 2.36 2.30
CA ASP A 192 5.33 2.04 3.69
C ASP A 192 5.20 3.31 4.53
N ARG A 193 4.25 3.32 5.47
CA ARG A 193 3.84 4.47 6.30
C ARG A 193 3.28 5.66 5.51
N VAL A 194 2.99 5.52 4.21
CA VAL A 194 2.36 6.57 3.38
C VAL A 194 1.14 6.03 2.65
N GLY A 195 1.28 4.92 1.93
CA GLY A 195 0.16 4.25 1.25
C GLY A 195 -0.34 3.01 1.98
N PHE A 196 0.50 2.39 2.81
CA PHE A 196 0.15 1.23 3.63
C PHE A 196 1.05 1.13 4.87
N GLY A 197 0.70 0.30 5.84
CA GLY A 197 1.54 0.00 7.00
C GLY A 197 0.77 -0.75 8.09
N LEU A 198 1.44 -1.07 9.20
CA LEU A 198 0.82 -1.61 10.40
C LEU A 198 0.27 -0.49 11.30
N LEU A 199 -0.82 -0.78 12.02
CA LEU A 199 -1.30 0.10 13.10
C LEU A 199 -0.26 0.11 14.24
N SER A 200 0.13 1.29 14.72
CA SER A 200 1.10 1.41 15.82
C SER A 200 0.52 0.93 17.15
N ASP A 201 1.40 0.64 18.12
CA ASP A 201 0.98 0.29 19.47
C ASP A 201 0.14 1.43 20.11
N GLU A 202 0.49 2.71 19.89
CA GLU A 202 -0.32 3.83 20.42
C GLU A 202 -1.72 3.90 19.80
N TYR A 203 -1.83 3.62 18.50
CA TYR A 203 -3.11 3.59 17.81
C TYR A 203 -4.00 2.49 18.39
N LEU A 204 -3.48 1.28 18.56
CA LEU A 204 -4.22 0.14 19.09
C LEU A 204 -4.62 0.32 20.57
N ASP A 205 -3.80 1.01 21.37
CA ASP A 205 -4.13 1.31 22.77
C ASP A 205 -5.33 2.23 22.91
N THR A 206 -5.50 3.16 21.95
CA THR A 206 -6.64 4.09 21.89
C THR A 206 -7.86 3.49 21.15
N HIS A 207 -7.64 2.54 20.24
CA HIS A 207 -8.67 1.90 19.41
C HIS A 207 -8.80 0.39 19.72
N LYS A 208 -9.24 0.06 20.93
CA LYS A 208 -9.30 -1.34 21.39
C LYS A 208 -10.30 -2.22 20.62
N SER A 209 -11.28 -1.60 19.95
CA SER A 209 -12.33 -2.27 19.18
C SER A 209 -11.94 -2.57 17.72
N GLU A 210 -10.69 -2.32 17.32
CA GLU A 210 -10.23 -2.66 15.97
C GLU A 210 -10.40 -4.15 15.67
N PRO A 211 -10.92 -4.52 14.48
CA PRO A 211 -11.08 -5.91 14.11
C PRO A 211 -9.72 -6.61 13.97
N THR A 212 -9.70 -7.92 14.22
CA THR A 212 -8.47 -8.73 14.19
C THR A 212 -7.72 -8.61 12.86
N SER A 213 -8.43 -8.45 11.73
CA SER A 213 -7.85 -8.19 10.42
C SER A 213 -6.99 -6.92 10.41
N ARG A 214 -7.56 -5.75 10.76
CA ARG A 214 -6.84 -4.47 10.84
C ARG A 214 -5.72 -4.48 11.87
N ARG A 215 -5.90 -5.19 12.98
CA ARG A 215 -4.87 -5.32 14.01
C ARG A 215 -3.62 -6.03 13.49
N LEU A 216 -3.77 -7.07 12.66
CA LEU A 216 -2.67 -7.96 12.29
C LEU A 216 -2.18 -7.80 10.84
N LEU A 217 -2.94 -7.17 9.96
CA LEU A 217 -2.62 -6.99 8.54
C LEU A 217 -2.25 -5.54 8.23
N ALA A 218 -1.58 -5.33 7.09
CA ALA A 218 -1.36 -3.99 6.57
C ALA A 218 -2.69 -3.33 6.22
N VAL A 219 -2.83 -2.06 6.62
CA VAL A 219 -4.00 -1.23 6.32
C VAL A 219 -3.61 -0.09 5.37
N PRO A 220 -4.57 0.48 4.60
CA PRO A 220 -4.35 1.69 3.82
C PRO A 220 -4.01 2.88 4.70
N PHE A 221 -3.14 3.76 4.20
CA PHE A 221 -2.81 5.03 4.85
C PHE A 221 -3.34 6.17 3.99
N ILE A 222 -3.95 7.17 4.64
CA ILE A 222 -4.45 8.38 3.95
C ILE A 222 -3.36 9.45 3.81
N GLY A 223 -2.20 9.20 4.40
CA GLY A 223 -0.95 9.88 4.17
C GLY A 223 0.06 9.51 5.25
N LYS A 224 1.14 10.30 5.34
CA LYS A 224 2.27 10.00 6.22
C LYS A 224 1.84 9.67 7.65
N ASP A 225 2.16 8.45 8.09
CA ASP A 225 1.95 7.93 9.45
C ASP A 225 0.48 7.96 9.93
N VAL A 226 -0.48 8.18 9.03
CA VAL A 226 -1.92 8.22 9.35
C VAL A 226 -2.65 7.09 8.65
N PRO A 227 -3.01 6.02 9.37
CA PRO A 227 -3.82 4.95 8.81
C PRO A 227 -5.23 5.46 8.49
N SER A 228 -5.87 4.86 7.47
CA SER A 228 -7.31 5.02 7.30
C SER A 228 -8.05 4.52 8.54
N SER A 229 -9.10 5.24 8.93
CA SER A 229 -9.87 4.98 10.15
C SER A 229 -10.53 3.60 10.15
N GLN A 230 -11.05 3.16 9.01
CA GLN A 230 -11.81 1.91 8.91
C GLN A 230 -11.50 1.09 7.65
N SER A 231 -10.81 1.65 6.65
CA SER A 231 -10.56 0.95 5.39
C SER A 231 -9.64 -0.27 5.54
N GLU A 232 -9.90 -1.30 4.76
CA GLU A 232 -9.00 -2.42 4.51
C GLU A 232 -8.77 -2.54 2.99
N PHE A 233 -7.66 -3.13 2.57
CA PHE A 233 -7.48 -3.46 1.16
C PHE A 233 -8.46 -4.58 0.75
N SER A 234 -9.06 -4.44 -0.43
CA SER A 234 -10.08 -5.37 -0.92
C SER A 234 -9.49 -6.67 -1.48
N HIS A 235 -8.34 -6.60 -2.16
CA HIS A 235 -7.73 -7.77 -2.82
C HIS A 235 -6.83 -8.59 -1.88
N PRO A 236 -7.09 -9.90 -1.67
CA PRO A 236 -6.41 -10.72 -0.67
C PRO A 236 -4.89 -10.81 -0.88
N ASP A 237 -4.43 -11.01 -2.10
CA ASP A 237 -2.99 -11.13 -2.39
C ASP A 237 -2.23 -9.80 -2.23
N VAL A 238 -2.88 -8.66 -2.49
CA VAL A 238 -2.33 -7.33 -2.19
C VAL A 238 -2.14 -7.19 -0.68
N VAL A 239 -3.18 -7.53 0.10
CA VAL A 239 -3.12 -7.49 1.58
C VAL A 239 -2.00 -8.38 2.11
N ILE A 240 -1.88 -9.61 1.61
CA ILE A 240 -0.83 -10.56 2.03
C ILE A 240 0.55 -9.98 1.74
N MET A 241 0.81 -9.51 0.52
CA MET A 241 2.13 -8.99 0.14
C MET A 241 2.48 -7.70 0.87
N LEU A 242 1.53 -6.77 1.03
CA LEU A 242 1.74 -5.55 1.81
C LEU A 242 1.95 -5.86 3.29
N SER A 243 1.24 -6.84 3.86
CA SER A 243 1.45 -7.28 5.24
C SER A 243 2.85 -7.87 5.42
N VAL A 244 3.30 -8.72 4.50
CA VAL A 244 4.69 -9.22 4.53
C VAL A 244 5.67 -8.05 4.44
N ALA A 245 5.48 -7.12 3.50
CA ALA A 245 6.36 -5.97 3.35
C ALA A 245 6.40 -5.12 4.63
N ALA A 246 5.25 -4.79 5.21
CA ALA A 246 5.13 -3.97 6.41
C ALA A 246 5.84 -4.61 7.62
N TYR A 247 5.58 -5.89 7.93
CA TYR A 247 6.32 -6.57 9.02
C TYR A 247 7.82 -6.68 8.75
N ARG A 248 8.25 -6.71 7.49
CA ARG A 248 9.66 -6.77 7.12
C ARG A 248 10.35 -5.41 7.17
N TYR A 249 9.63 -4.31 6.99
CA TYR A 249 10.14 -2.95 7.14
C TYR A 249 10.09 -2.48 8.59
N GLU A 250 8.95 -2.66 9.25
CA GLU A 250 8.67 -2.15 10.59
C GLU A 250 9.22 -3.09 11.69
N GLY A 251 9.09 -4.41 11.49
CA GLY A 251 9.33 -5.44 12.50
C GLY A 251 8.05 -5.84 13.24
N LEU A 252 8.16 -6.75 14.21
CA LEU A 252 7.05 -7.07 15.11
C LEU A 252 6.86 -5.95 16.13
N ARG A 253 5.60 -5.58 16.40
CA ARG A 253 5.26 -4.71 17.55
C ARG A 253 5.49 -5.44 18.86
N ARG A 254 5.52 -4.69 19.98
CA ARG A 254 5.78 -5.29 21.30
C ARG A 254 4.73 -6.34 21.65
N GLU A 255 3.45 -6.06 21.41
CA GLU A 255 2.39 -7.01 21.74
C GLU A 255 2.39 -8.24 20.80
N ASP A 256 2.71 -8.05 19.52
CA ASP A 256 2.87 -9.16 18.56
C ASP A 256 3.99 -10.11 19.00
N PHE A 257 5.13 -9.54 19.38
CA PHE A 257 6.26 -10.30 19.90
C PHE A 257 5.93 -11.01 21.22
N ALA A 258 5.18 -10.36 22.11
CA ALA A 258 4.72 -10.97 23.35
C ALA A 258 3.80 -12.17 23.11
N GLN A 259 2.87 -12.06 22.16
CA GLN A 259 2.02 -13.18 21.75
C GLN A 259 2.85 -14.34 21.16
N LEU A 260 3.81 -14.02 20.28
CA LEU A 260 4.73 -15.01 19.71
C LEU A 260 5.53 -15.74 20.78
N LEU A 261 6.09 -15.02 21.75
CA LEU A 261 6.87 -15.61 22.84
C LEU A 261 6.00 -16.53 23.70
N ARG A 262 4.82 -16.06 24.12
CA ARG A 262 3.88 -16.86 24.92
C ARG A 262 3.49 -18.16 24.19
N LEU A 263 3.26 -18.08 22.89
CA LEU A 263 2.95 -19.26 22.07
C LEU A 263 4.14 -20.24 22.03
N ASN A 264 5.35 -19.77 21.74
CA ASN A 264 6.54 -20.64 21.64
C ASN A 264 6.89 -21.30 22.99
N VAL A 265 6.77 -20.57 24.11
CA VAL A 265 6.94 -21.12 25.48
C VAL A 265 5.88 -22.20 25.80
N SER A 266 4.64 -21.98 25.37
CA SER A 266 3.57 -22.98 25.50
C SER A 266 3.83 -24.22 24.64
N LEU A 267 4.28 -24.04 23.39
CA LEU A 267 4.58 -25.13 22.46
C LEU A 267 5.72 -26.02 22.98
N VAL A 268 6.85 -25.43 23.38
CA VAL A 268 8.01 -26.21 23.88
C VAL A 268 7.63 -27.06 25.08
N SER A 269 6.70 -26.60 25.92
CA SER A 269 6.24 -27.33 27.10
C SER A 269 5.37 -28.54 26.75
N ARG A 270 4.69 -28.52 25.60
CA ARG A 270 3.80 -29.58 25.10
C ARG A 270 4.51 -30.57 24.18
N GLU A 271 5.60 -30.15 23.53
CA GLU A 271 6.40 -31.00 22.66
C GLU A 271 7.08 -32.15 23.43
N MET A 272 7.07 -33.35 22.84
CA MET A 272 7.64 -34.55 23.43
C MET A 272 9.14 -34.69 23.11
N GLY A 273 9.85 -35.52 23.86
CA GLY A 273 11.29 -35.76 23.67
C GLY A 273 12.18 -34.81 24.49
N LYS A 274 13.49 -34.90 24.27
CA LYS A 274 14.50 -34.09 25.00
C LYS A 274 14.35 -32.62 24.64
N LEU A 275 14.46 -31.74 25.65
CA LEU A 275 14.31 -30.29 25.46
C LEU A 275 15.16 -29.70 24.34
N SER A 276 16.38 -30.21 24.12
CA SER A 276 17.29 -29.74 23.05
C SER A 276 16.88 -30.18 21.65
N GLU A 277 16.09 -31.25 21.53
CA GLU A 277 15.65 -31.85 20.26
C GLU A 277 14.22 -31.41 19.88
N ARG A 278 13.51 -30.76 20.81
CA ARG A 278 12.16 -30.23 20.60
C ARG A 278 12.13 -29.16 19.49
N PRO A 279 11.19 -29.23 18.53
CA PRO A 279 11.10 -28.27 17.41
C PRO A 279 11.17 -26.80 17.82
N SER A 280 10.42 -26.41 18.86
CA SER A 280 10.42 -25.02 19.34
C SER A 280 11.77 -24.59 19.92
N SER A 281 12.49 -25.50 20.60
CA SER A 281 13.85 -25.22 21.11
C SER A 281 14.88 -25.10 19.98
N VAL A 282 14.81 -25.97 18.98
CA VAL A 282 15.70 -25.92 17.81
C VAL A 282 15.50 -24.63 17.03
N ARG A 283 14.23 -24.25 16.82
CA ARG A 283 13.85 -22.99 16.19
C ARG A 283 14.36 -21.78 16.97
N TRP A 284 14.14 -21.75 18.29
CA TRP A 284 14.65 -20.69 19.17
C TRP A 284 16.17 -20.52 19.10
N ASN A 285 16.92 -21.63 19.20
CA ASN A 285 18.38 -21.61 19.09
C ASN A 285 18.83 -21.07 17.73
N THR A 286 18.10 -21.42 16.66
CA THR A 286 18.37 -20.93 15.30
C THR A 286 18.12 -19.43 15.20
N TRP A 287 17.00 -18.94 15.71
CA TRP A 287 16.68 -17.50 15.70
C TRP A 287 17.70 -16.68 16.47
N VAL A 288 18.03 -17.09 17.69
CA VAL A 288 19.03 -16.41 18.52
C VAL A 288 20.40 -16.38 17.82
N ARG A 289 20.81 -17.51 17.20
CA ARG A 289 22.07 -17.58 16.45
C ARG A 289 22.07 -16.66 15.22
N LEU A 290 21.00 -16.65 14.43
CA LEU A 290 20.87 -15.81 13.23
C LEU A 290 20.83 -14.31 13.57
N ALA A 291 20.34 -13.96 14.77
CA ALA A 291 20.37 -12.62 15.31
C ALA A 291 21.73 -12.22 15.92
N GLY A 292 22.73 -13.11 15.91
CA GLY A 292 24.07 -12.86 16.45
C GLY A 292 24.23 -13.16 17.95
N GLY A 293 23.21 -13.73 18.59
CA GLY A 293 23.25 -14.17 19.99
C GLY A 293 23.59 -15.66 20.13
N ARG A 294 23.70 -16.11 21.38
CA ARG A 294 23.94 -17.52 21.73
C ARG A 294 23.12 -17.96 22.93
N VAL A 295 22.47 -19.11 22.82
CA VAL A 295 21.67 -19.69 23.91
C VAL A 295 22.57 -20.42 24.91
N ARG A 296 22.34 -20.20 26.21
CA ARG A 296 23.08 -20.85 27.31
C ARG A 296 23.06 -22.37 27.16
N GLY A 297 24.22 -23.00 27.32
CA GLY A 297 24.37 -24.45 27.25
C GLY A 297 24.48 -25.04 25.84
N THR A 298 24.42 -24.23 24.78
CA THR A 298 24.68 -24.69 23.40
C THR A 298 26.18 -24.69 23.08
N ARG A 299 26.67 -25.73 22.38
CA ARG A 299 28.07 -25.82 21.92
C ARG A 299 28.33 -24.85 20.77
N GLN A 300 29.54 -24.30 20.72
CA GLN A 300 29.99 -23.45 19.61
C GLN A 300 30.16 -24.34 18.38
N ALA A 301 29.60 -23.94 17.23
CA ALA A 301 29.75 -24.72 16.02
C ALA A 301 31.23 -24.69 15.58
N LYS A 302 31.80 -25.84 15.22
CA LYS A 302 33.16 -25.90 14.67
C LYS A 302 33.17 -25.25 13.28
N GLY A 303 33.80 -24.08 13.16
CA GLY A 303 33.94 -23.35 11.89
C GLY A 303 33.59 -21.87 11.94
N GLU A 304 33.05 -21.37 13.06
CA GLU A 304 32.75 -19.93 13.23
C GLU A 304 34.05 -19.14 13.47
N SER A 305 34.57 -18.48 12.44
CA SER A 305 35.62 -17.47 12.58
C SER A 305 35.10 -16.28 13.40
N GLU A 306 35.91 -15.77 14.33
CA GLU A 306 35.67 -14.52 15.10
C GLU A 306 35.57 -13.24 14.22
N GLY A 307 35.51 -13.37 12.88
CA GLY A 307 35.51 -12.28 11.92
C GLY A 307 34.13 -11.78 11.47
N ASP A 308 33.04 -12.52 11.72
CA ASP A 308 31.69 -12.16 11.23
C ASP A 308 30.83 -11.44 12.29
N THR A 309 31.38 -11.22 13.49
CA THR A 309 30.72 -10.57 14.65
C THR A 309 30.65 -9.04 14.56
N ARG A 310 31.08 -8.42 13.45
CA ARG A 310 31.02 -6.96 13.24
C ARG A 310 29.82 -6.47 12.42
N ILE A 311 28.94 -7.36 11.98
CA ILE A 311 27.75 -6.95 11.25
C ILE A 311 26.57 -7.00 12.23
N LEU A 312 26.46 -5.97 13.07
CA LEU A 312 25.14 -5.51 13.53
C LEU A 312 24.25 -5.51 12.29
N PRO A 313 23.03 -6.10 12.34
CA PRO A 313 22.15 -6.13 11.18
C PRO A 313 22.14 -4.71 10.62
N ASN A 314 22.53 -4.55 9.34
CA ASN A 314 22.38 -3.29 8.62
C ASN A 314 20.94 -2.86 8.91
N ARG A 315 20.79 -1.92 9.85
CA ARG A 315 19.50 -1.43 10.28
C ARG A 315 18.97 -0.81 9.00
N LEU A 316 18.03 -1.48 8.34
CA LEU A 316 17.17 -0.83 7.37
C LEU A 316 16.78 0.47 8.08
N HIS A 317 17.21 1.60 7.51
CA HIS A 317 17.00 2.91 8.11
C HIS A 317 15.56 2.94 8.59
N SER A 318 15.40 2.96 9.90
CA SER A 318 14.11 2.80 10.51
C SER A 318 13.21 3.95 10.05
N THR A 319 12.00 3.62 9.62
CA THR A 319 10.87 4.55 9.65
C THR A 319 10.35 4.73 11.08
N VAL A 320 10.99 4.15 12.08
CA VAL A 320 10.68 4.35 13.50
C VAL A 320 12.00 4.56 14.22
N ASP A 321 12.47 5.81 14.26
CA ASP A 321 13.64 6.24 15.07
C ASP A 321 13.29 6.13 16.57
N ASP A 322 12.97 4.92 17.06
CA ASP A 322 12.91 4.66 18.50
C ASP A 322 14.34 4.48 19.01
N ALA A 323 14.94 5.59 19.42
CA ALA A 323 16.28 5.65 20.02
C ALA A 323 16.46 4.67 21.20
N SER A 324 15.37 4.18 21.82
CA SER A 324 15.41 3.20 22.91
C SER A 324 15.60 1.75 22.45
N VAL A 325 15.23 1.42 21.21
CA VAL A 325 15.43 0.09 20.59
C VAL A 325 16.83 0.00 19.97
N ASP A 326 17.40 1.15 19.61
CA ASP A 326 18.69 1.29 18.95
C ASP A 326 19.91 1.27 19.88
N ALA A 327 19.71 1.22 21.20
CA ALA A 327 20.77 1.04 22.18
C ALA A 327 21.49 -0.32 22.01
N GLU A 328 22.83 -0.31 22.00
CA GLU A 328 23.61 -1.54 21.92
C GLU A 328 23.28 -2.46 23.10
N ILE A 329 22.93 -3.72 22.79
CA ILE A 329 22.78 -4.77 23.80
C ILE A 329 24.18 -5.16 24.28
N ASP A 330 24.36 -5.28 25.58
CA ASP A 330 25.60 -5.74 26.18
C ASP A 330 26.08 -7.05 25.49
N PRO A 331 27.28 -7.08 24.89
CA PRO A 331 27.82 -8.26 24.22
C PRO A 331 27.86 -9.52 25.10
N ASP A 332 28.00 -9.37 26.41
CA ASP A 332 28.02 -10.51 27.33
C ASP A 332 26.61 -11.09 27.55
N VAL A 333 25.58 -10.26 27.48
CA VAL A 333 24.18 -10.70 27.45
C VAL A 333 23.89 -11.46 26.15
N LEU A 334 24.38 -10.97 25.00
CA LEU A 334 24.19 -11.63 23.69
C LEU A 334 24.81 -13.03 23.65
N LYS A 335 25.92 -13.27 24.36
CA LYS A 335 26.57 -14.59 24.43
C LYS A 335 25.83 -15.58 25.33
N SER A 336 24.80 -15.13 26.07
CA SER A 336 24.18 -15.87 27.16
C SER A 336 22.66 -15.66 27.22
N ILE A 337 21.99 -15.81 26.08
CA ILE A 337 20.52 -15.75 25.96
C ILE A 337 19.87 -16.98 26.62
N TRP A 338 18.74 -16.79 27.26
CA TRP A 338 18.02 -17.86 27.96
C TRP A 338 17.50 -18.95 27.00
N PRO A 339 17.60 -20.23 27.36
CA PRO A 339 16.86 -21.30 26.71
C PRO A 339 15.36 -21.02 26.75
N LEU A 340 14.62 -21.36 25.68
CA LEU A 340 13.20 -21.01 25.53
C LEU A 340 12.34 -21.39 26.74
N HIS A 341 12.57 -22.56 27.35
CA HIS A 341 11.80 -23.04 28.51
C HIS A 341 12.08 -22.27 29.82
N LEU A 342 13.13 -21.43 29.85
CA LEU A 342 13.48 -20.56 30.98
C LEU A 342 13.10 -19.09 30.73
N VAL A 343 12.55 -18.77 29.56
CA VAL A 343 12.10 -17.41 29.24
C VAL A 343 10.83 -17.12 30.05
N ASP A 344 10.89 -16.13 30.92
CA ASP A 344 9.71 -15.61 31.60
C ASP A 344 9.12 -14.42 30.82
N THR A 345 7.95 -14.63 30.22
CA THR A 345 7.26 -13.58 29.45
C THR A 345 6.74 -12.41 30.29
N LYS A 346 6.77 -12.51 31.63
CA LYS A 346 6.40 -11.42 32.54
C LYS A 346 7.60 -10.60 33.02
N ASP A 347 8.81 -11.10 32.82
CA ASP A 347 10.05 -10.41 33.15
C ASP A 347 10.34 -9.35 32.08
N ARG A 348 10.26 -8.08 32.47
CA ARG A 348 10.47 -6.94 31.56
C ARG A 348 11.89 -6.86 31.02
N GLU A 349 12.90 -7.20 31.83
CA GLU A 349 14.29 -7.12 31.40
C GLU A 349 14.60 -8.21 30.36
N GLN A 350 14.14 -9.44 30.60
CA GLN A 350 14.24 -10.51 29.60
C GLN A 350 13.50 -10.13 28.32
N PHE A 351 12.27 -9.63 28.45
CA PHE A 351 11.47 -9.23 27.30
C PHE A 351 12.16 -8.17 26.45
N ASP A 352 12.67 -7.10 27.05
CA ASP A 352 13.30 -5.99 26.33
C ASP A 352 14.58 -6.44 25.60
N VAL A 353 15.40 -7.29 26.22
CA VAL A 353 16.58 -7.87 25.56
C VAL A 353 16.18 -8.74 24.37
N LEU A 354 15.21 -9.63 24.55
CA LEU A 354 14.76 -10.53 23.51
C LEU A 354 14.09 -9.78 22.36
N TYR A 355 13.28 -8.77 22.67
CA TYR A 355 12.60 -7.94 21.68
C TYR A 355 13.63 -7.22 20.81
N ARG A 356 14.58 -6.49 21.42
CA ARG A 356 15.64 -5.78 20.67
C ARG A 356 16.48 -6.72 19.79
N LEU A 357 16.73 -7.94 20.26
CA LEU A 357 17.50 -8.93 19.50
C LEU A 357 16.72 -9.51 18.31
N LEU A 358 15.41 -9.73 18.45
CA LEU A 358 14.66 -10.65 17.59
C LEU A 358 13.53 -10.01 16.76
N PHE A 359 13.03 -8.83 17.13
CA PHE A 359 11.79 -8.27 16.57
C PHE A 359 11.81 -8.03 15.04
N ARG A 360 13.00 -7.83 14.46
CA ARG A 360 13.21 -7.66 13.01
C ARG A 360 13.84 -8.86 12.32
N LEU A 361 14.02 -9.98 13.02
CA LEU A 361 14.61 -11.17 12.41
C LEU A 361 13.66 -11.71 11.33
N PRO A 362 14.09 -11.80 10.05
CA PRO A 362 13.21 -12.22 8.95
C PRO A 362 12.52 -13.56 9.18
N GLN A 363 13.22 -14.53 9.79
CA GLN A 363 12.72 -15.87 10.08
C GLN A 363 11.62 -15.85 11.16
N ILE A 364 11.67 -14.90 12.09
CA ILE A 364 10.61 -14.73 13.10
C ILE A 364 9.40 -14.09 12.47
N VAL A 365 9.60 -13.07 11.63
CA VAL A 365 8.53 -12.42 10.88
C VAL A 365 7.80 -13.44 10.01
N GLU A 366 8.54 -14.23 9.22
CA GLU A 366 7.96 -15.29 8.39
C GLU A 366 7.13 -16.28 9.21
N TRP A 367 7.69 -16.74 10.32
CA TRP A 367 7.01 -17.70 11.17
C TRP A 367 5.73 -17.11 11.78
N TYR A 368 5.82 -15.87 12.28
CA TYR A 368 4.69 -15.14 12.86
C TYR A 368 3.56 -14.95 11.85
N THR A 369 3.88 -14.44 10.66
CA THR A 369 2.87 -14.17 9.64
C THR A 369 2.22 -15.45 9.13
N THR A 370 3.01 -16.50 8.91
CA THR A 370 2.56 -17.78 8.33
C THR A 370 1.79 -18.65 9.32
N ASN A 371 2.11 -18.62 10.62
CA ASN A 371 1.54 -19.52 11.62
C ASN A 371 0.51 -18.86 12.55
N ILE A 372 0.49 -17.53 12.63
CA ILE A 372 -0.46 -16.80 13.48
C ILE A 372 -1.33 -15.88 12.64
N VAL A 373 -0.74 -14.91 11.93
CA VAL A 373 -1.49 -13.84 11.27
C VAL A 373 -2.41 -14.38 10.18
N PHE A 374 -1.85 -14.94 9.10
CA PHE A 374 -2.64 -15.35 7.95
C PHE A 374 -3.63 -16.48 8.26
N PRO A 375 -3.32 -17.50 9.07
CA PRO A 375 -4.31 -18.52 9.44
C PRO A 375 -5.57 -17.97 10.14
N VAL A 376 -5.42 -16.90 10.92
CA VAL A 376 -6.53 -16.28 11.65
C VAL A 376 -7.29 -15.27 10.77
N THR A 377 -6.60 -14.57 9.86
CA THR A 377 -7.19 -13.44 9.13
C THR A 377 -7.56 -13.75 7.67
N MET A 378 -6.94 -14.74 7.02
CA MET A 378 -7.15 -15.05 5.59
C MET A 378 -8.29 -16.05 5.37
N ARG A 379 -9.44 -15.77 5.98
CA ARG A 379 -10.70 -16.46 5.71
C ARG A 379 -11.73 -15.45 5.21
N PHE A 380 -12.47 -15.81 4.16
CA PHE A 380 -13.34 -14.90 3.44
C PHE A 380 -14.74 -15.47 3.30
N GLN A 381 -15.73 -14.59 3.16
CA GLN A 381 -17.07 -14.96 2.72
C GLN A 381 -17.14 -14.82 1.20
N LEU A 382 -17.88 -15.73 0.54
CA LEU A 382 -18.08 -15.75 -0.91
C LEU A 382 -19.10 -14.72 -1.41
N GLN A 383 -19.89 -14.18 -0.50
CA GLN A 383 -20.92 -13.19 -0.81
C GLN A 383 -20.81 -12.03 0.17
N ARG A 384 -21.13 -10.83 -0.32
CA ARG A 384 -21.30 -9.65 0.51
C ARG A 384 -22.46 -8.80 0.00
N ILE A 385 -23.00 -7.95 0.85
CA ILE A 385 -23.80 -6.80 0.42
C ILE A 385 -22.85 -5.61 0.34
N SER A 386 -22.98 -4.82 -0.72
CA SER A 386 -22.15 -3.63 -0.93
C SER A 386 -23.01 -2.37 -1.11
N ALA A 387 -22.59 -1.26 -0.51
CA ALA A 387 -23.05 0.08 -0.83
C ALA A 387 -21.85 0.95 -1.22
N SER A 388 -22.08 1.96 -2.05
CA SER A 388 -21.04 2.84 -2.59
C SER A 388 -21.46 4.30 -2.51
N GLY A 389 -20.53 5.22 -2.77
CA GLY A 389 -20.82 6.66 -2.91
C GLY A 389 -21.98 6.95 -3.87
N GLN A 390 -22.15 6.14 -4.92
CA GLN A 390 -23.27 6.25 -5.87
C GLN A 390 -24.65 6.21 -5.19
N ASP A 391 -24.82 5.40 -4.13
CA ASP A 391 -26.10 5.26 -3.44
C ASP A 391 -26.47 6.55 -2.67
N LEU A 392 -25.47 7.35 -2.29
CA LEU A 392 -25.60 8.65 -1.62
C LEU A 392 -25.73 9.82 -2.61
N GLY A 393 -24.93 9.80 -3.68
CA GLY A 393 -24.93 10.83 -4.73
C GLY A 393 -26.11 10.70 -5.72
N GLY A 394 -26.67 9.50 -5.88
CA GLY A 394 -27.87 9.24 -6.67
C GLY A 394 -29.17 9.64 -5.95
N ASP A 395 -30.30 9.47 -6.65
CA ASP A 395 -31.64 9.78 -6.10
C ASP A 395 -32.28 8.66 -5.28
N LEU A 396 -31.53 7.58 -5.03
CA LEU A 396 -32.00 6.37 -4.37
C LEU A 396 -32.50 6.64 -2.95
N VAL A 397 -31.63 7.21 -2.09
CA VAL A 397 -31.94 7.46 -0.67
C VAL A 397 -32.50 8.87 -0.47
N PHE A 398 -31.96 9.86 -1.19
CA PHE A 398 -32.32 11.28 -1.01
C PHE A 398 -32.76 11.91 -2.33
N GLY A 399 -34.00 12.44 -2.37
CA GLY A 399 -34.54 13.09 -3.57
C GLY A 399 -33.94 14.46 -3.93
N ARG A 400 -33.19 15.10 -3.01
CA ARG A 400 -32.44 16.35 -3.25
C ARG A 400 -31.10 16.29 -2.52
N ARG A 401 -30.02 16.51 -3.26
CA ARG A 401 -28.64 16.51 -2.75
C ARG A 401 -27.93 17.79 -3.21
N LEU A 402 -27.12 18.38 -2.35
CA LEU A 402 -26.27 19.53 -2.66
C LEU A 402 -24.87 19.20 -2.13
N GLY A 403 -23.86 19.27 -3.00
CA GLY A 403 -22.47 19.01 -2.65
C GLY A 403 -21.62 20.27 -2.71
N PHE A 404 -20.66 20.36 -1.80
CA PHE A 404 -19.62 21.39 -1.77
C PHE A 404 -18.25 20.70 -1.67
N SER A 405 -17.24 21.28 -2.30
CA SER A 405 -15.85 20.83 -2.17
C SER A 405 -14.93 22.02 -2.42
N GLY A 406 -13.84 22.12 -1.65
CA GLY A 406 -12.77 23.09 -1.91
C GLY A 406 -11.93 22.74 -3.14
N THR A 407 -12.06 21.51 -3.64
CA THR A 407 -11.36 21.00 -4.82
C THR A 407 -12.35 20.26 -5.73
N PRO A 408 -13.21 21.01 -6.44
CA PRO A 408 -14.26 20.43 -7.27
C PRO A 408 -13.70 19.45 -8.32
N SER A 409 -14.47 18.40 -8.61
CA SER A 409 -14.17 17.40 -9.63
C SER A 409 -15.44 17.06 -10.41
N ASN A 410 -15.28 16.71 -11.68
CA ASN A 410 -16.38 16.19 -12.52
C ASN A 410 -16.59 14.69 -12.34
N LEU A 411 -15.74 14.02 -11.56
CA LEU A 411 -15.89 12.62 -11.22
C LEU A 411 -17.01 12.43 -10.19
N LEU A 412 -18.24 12.56 -10.63
CA LEU A 412 -19.45 12.52 -9.80
C LEU A 412 -20.48 11.56 -10.40
N PRO A 413 -21.34 10.94 -9.56
CA PRO A 413 -22.52 10.23 -10.03
C PRO A 413 -23.31 11.03 -11.06
N VAL A 414 -23.68 10.41 -12.18
CA VAL A 414 -24.41 11.09 -13.28
C VAL A 414 -25.68 11.78 -12.79
N GLU A 415 -26.34 11.21 -11.79
CA GLU A 415 -27.58 11.72 -11.19
C GLU A 415 -27.39 12.92 -10.25
N LEU A 416 -26.17 13.18 -9.79
CA LEU A 416 -25.86 14.35 -8.95
C LEU A 416 -25.82 15.63 -9.78
N GLY A 417 -25.43 15.53 -11.05
CA GLY A 417 -25.31 16.64 -12.00
C GLY A 417 -23.87 17.10 -12.19
N GLU A 418 -23.71 18.24 -12.87
CA GLU A 418 -22.41 18.83 -13.17
C GLU A 418 -21.90 19.67 -12.00
N CYS A 419 -20.58 19.70 -11.84
CA CYS A 419 -19.94 20.56 -10.86
C CYS A 419 -19.94 22.02 -11.34
N CYS A 420 -20.30 22.96 -10.46
CA CYS A 420 -20.24 24.38 -10.73
C CYS A 420 -18.91 24.95 -10.25
N PHE A 421 -18.04 25.34 -11.20
CA PHE A 421 -16.73 25.91 -10.89
C PHE A 421 -16.81 27.45 -10.76
N GLU A 422 -15.99 28.01 -9.86
CA GLU A 422 -15.79 29.47 -9.78
C GLU A 422 -14.93 29.95 -10.96
N GLU A 423 -15.38 30.99 -11.67
CA GLU A 423 -14.74 31.44 -12.90
C GLU A 423 -13.34 32.01 -12.64
N GLY A 424 -12.34 31.42 -13.29
CA GLY A 424 -10.96 31.93 -13.31
C GLY A 424 -10.05 31.47 -12.16
N ASP A 425 -10.54 30.66 -11.23
CA ASP A 425 -9.75 30.19 -10.09
C ASP A 425 -8.63 29.24 -10.51
N ASP A 426 -8.91 28.22 -11.32
CA ASP A 426 -7.89 27.28 -11.83
C ASP A 426 -6.78 28.02 -12.58
N GLY A 427 -7.17 28.98 -13.44
CA GLY A 427 -6.22 29.81 -14.18
C GLY A 427 -5.34 30.67 -13.25
N ARG A 428 -5.90 31.16 -12.14
CA ARG A 428 -5.16 31.93 -11.13
C ARG A 428 -4.19 31.03 -10.36
N ILE A 429 -4.60 29.83 -9.96
CA ILE A 429 -3.76 28.85 -9.26
C ILE A 429 -2.60 28.43 -10.16
N LEU A 430 -2.88 28.03 -11.40
CA LEU A 430 -1.87 27.67 -12.40
C LEU A 430 -0.85 28.80 -12.61
N ARG A 431 -1.33 30.03 -12.84
CA ARG A 431 -0.44 31.19 -13.02
C ARG A 431 0.45 31.45 -11.80
N THR A 432 -0.10 31.25 -10.59
CA THR A 432 0.64 31.46 -9.34
C THR A 432 1.76 30.44 -9.17
N LEU A 433 1.45 29.15 -9.36
CA LEU A 433 2.39 28.05 -9.14
C LEU A 433 3.41 27.88 -10.28
N THR A 434 3.15 28.44 -11.46
CA THR A 434 4.09 28.44 -12.59
C THR A 434 4.90 29.73 -12.71
N SER A 435 4.68 30.72 -11.84
CA SER A 435 5.42 31.97 -11.84
C SER A 435 6.75 31.82 -11.10
N GLN A 436 7.88 32.05 -11.80
CA GLN A 436 9.23 32.03 -11.21
C GLN A 436 9.45 33.12 -10.14
N GLN A 437 8.58 34.13 -10.07
CA GLN A 437 8.63 35.14 -9.01
C GLN A 437 8.03 34.63 -7.69
N ILE A 438 7.26 33.55 -7.74
CA ILE A 438 6.45 33.03 -6.63
C ILE A 438 6.91 31.63 -6.23
N ALA A 439 7.19 30.78 -7.22
CA ALA A 439 7.64 29.41 -7.03
C ALA A 439 9.03 29.22 -7.64
N SER A 440 9.79 28.28 -7.10
CA SER A 440 11.11 27.87 -7.58
C SER A 440 11.28 26.37 -7.37
N ILE A 441 12.22 25.74 -8.07
CA ILE A 441 12.56 24.33 -7.87
C ILE A 441 13.88 24.26 -7.12
N ASP A 442 13.92 23.39 -6.13
CA ASP A 442 15.09 23.11 -5.31
C ASP A 442 15.43 21.62 -5.44
N LEU A 443 16.30 21.30 -6.40
CA LEU A 443 16.70 19.93 -6.70
C LEU A 443 17.59 19.37 -5.57
N MET A 444 17.17 18.24 -5.02
CA MET A 444 17.86 17.56 -3.94
C MET A 444 19.06 16.74 -4.46
N ALA A 445 20.02 16.47 -3.57
CA ALA A 445 21.16 15.62 -3.88
C ALA A 445 20.74 14.15 -4.08
N SER A 446 21.50 13.40 -4.89
CA SER A 446 21.34 11.95 -5.02
C SER A 446 21.65 11.24 -3.69
N GLY A 447 20.92 10.16 -3.41
CA GLY A 447 21.05 9.44 -2.14
C GLY A 447 20.47 10.21 -0.94
N TRP A 448 19.47 11.06 -1.17
CA TRP A 448 18.81 11.81 -0.12
C TRP A 448 18.20 10.89 0.95
N SER A 449 18.17 11.41 2.17
CA SER A 449 17.49 10.84 3.33
C SER A 449 16.58 11.88 3.97
N VAL A 450 15.65 11.43 4.82
CA VAL A 450 14.79 12.32 5.62
C VAL A 450 15.62 13.37 6.37
N ARG A 451 16.71 12.94 7.02
CA ARG A 451 17.61 13.85 7.74
C ARG A 451 18.26 14.88 6.83
N SER A 452 18.73 14.48 5.65
CA SER A 452 19.30 15.44 4.70
C SER A 452 18.28 16.47 4.18
N VAL A 453 16.99 16.11 4.09
CA VAL A 453 15.91 17.06 3.78
C VAL A 453 15.77 18.07 4.91
N LEU A 454 15.69 17.60 6.15
CA LEU A 454 15.58 18.46 7.33
C LEU A 454 16.80 19.36 7.51
N ASP A 455 18.01 18.84 7.30
CA ASP A 455 19.26 19.61 7.36
C ASP A 455 19.24 20.73 6.31
N ARG A 456 18.87 20.41 5.06
CA ARG A 456 18.76 21.39 3.97
C ARG A 456 17.77 22.51 4.30
N VAL A 457 16.63 22.15 4.87
CA VAL A 457 15.59 23.12 5.27
C VAL A 457 16.10 24.00 6.42
N ALA A 458 16.74 23.39 7.42
CA ALA A 458 17.22 24.07 8.62
C ALA A 458 18.40 25.02 8.33
N SER A 459 19.22 24.73 7.32
CA SER A 459 20.40 25.50 6.94
C SER A 459 20.19 26.41 5.72
N ALA A 460 18.96 26.57 5.22
CA ALA A 460 18.69 27.32 4.00
C ALA A 460 19.03 28.80 4.14
N ASP A 461 19.61 29.38 3.08
CA ASP A 461 19.86 30.82 2.93
C ASP A 461 19.38 31.28 1.54
N PRO A 462 18.43 32.21 1.43
CA PRO A 462 17.65 32.81 2.51
C PRO A 462 16.75 31.78 3.24
N PRO A 463 16.45 32.02 4.54
CA PRO A 463 15.79 31.03 5.39
C PRO A 463 14.36 30.71 4.96
N TYR A 464 14.01 29.44 5.06
CA TYR A 464 12.62 29.00 5.01
C TYR A 464 11.92 29.32 6.34
N HIS A 465 10.64 29.67 6.25
CA HIS A 465 9.74 29.92 7.38
C HIS A 465 8.73 28.78 7.57
N ALA A 466 8.60 27.91 6.58
CA ALA A 466 7.79 26.72 6.68
C ALA A 466 8.38 25.56 5.86
N LEU A 467 8.13 24.34 6.33
CA LEU A 467 8.27 23.10 5.57
C LEU A 467 6.88 22.49 5.44
N ILE A 468 6.46 22.25 4.21
CA ILE A 468 5.16 21.69 3.86
C ILE A 468 5.42 20.34 3.19
N ASP A 469 5.23 19.27 3.95
CA ASP A 469 5.53 17.91 3.50
C ASP A 469 4.40 17.29 2.69
N THR A 470 4.04 17.92 1.57
CA THR A 470 2.99 17.40 0.67
C THR A 470 3.37 16.07 0.01
N GLY A 471 4.67 15.87 -0.25
CA GLY A 471 5.21 14.68 -0.89
C GLY A 471 5.46 13.50 0.05
N ALA A 472 5.10 13.62 1.34
CA ALA A 472 5.35 12.61 2.36
C ALA A 472 6.81 12.14 2.42
N LEU A 473 7.77 13.05 2.24
CA LEU A 473 9.19 12.72 2.24
C LEU A 473 9.75 12.58 3.65
N VAL A 474 9.12 13.18 4.67
CA VAL A 474 9.61 13.18 6.06
C VAL A 474 9.04 11.99 6.84
N THR A 475 9.10 10.77 6.30
CA THR A 475 8.57 9.57 6.98
C THR A 475 9.34 9.21 8.24
N GLY A 476 8.64 8.62 9.22
CA GLY A 476 9.26 8.01 10.39
C GLY A 476 9.75 8.94 11.48
N PHE A 477 9.32 10.19 11.42
CA PHE A 477 9.46 11.17 12.49
C PHE A 477 8.08 11.64 12.92
N GLU A 478 7.82 11.62 14.23
CA GLU A 478 6.72 12.39 14.80
C GLU A 478 6.93 13.89 14.55
N ASN A 479 5.84 14.64 14.44
CA ASN A 479 5.90 16.08 14.16
C ASN A 479 6.69 16.86 15.22
N LEU A 480 6.61 16.45 16.50
CA LEU A 480 7.43 17.02 17.57
C LEU A 480 8.92 16.71 17.36
N ALA A 481 9.26 15.48 16.96
CA ALA A 481 10.64 15.10 16.70
C ALA A 481 11.24 15.89 15.52
N VAL A 482 10.46 16.13 14.46
CA VAL A 482 10.85 17.03 13.36
C VAL A 482 11.12 18.44 13.87
N ALA A 483 10.20 19.00 14.66
CA ALA A 483 10.36 20.34 15.22
C ALA A 483 11.60 20.46 16.12
N GLN A 484 11.86 19.44 16.95
CA GLN A 484 13.05 19.37 17.80
C GLN A 484 14.32 19.30 16.95
N TYR A 485 14.36 18.41 15.95
CA TYR A 485 15.51 18.23 15.07
C TYR A 485 15.85 19.52 14.31
N LEU A 486 14.86 20.16 13.69
CA LEU A 486 15.05 21.40 12.93
C LEU A 486 15.62 22.55 13.79
N LEU A 487 15.10 22.72 15.01
CA LEU A 487 15.64 23.73 15.93
C LEU A 487 17.05 23.38 16.42
N GLN A 488 17.36 22.11 16.65
CA GLN A 488 18.68 21.69 17.12
C GLN A 488 19.75 21.81 16.03
N GLN A 489 19.46 21.41 14.80
CA GLN A 489 20.43 21.41 13.71
C GLN A 489 20.61 22.78 13.05
N GLY A 490 19.58 23.63 13.05
CA GLY A 490 19.65 24.93 12.38
C GLY A 490 18.52 25.88 12.77
N LEU A 491 17.87 26.48 11.77
CA LEU A 491 16.86 27.54 11.93
C LEU A 491 17.39 28.68 12.82
N HIS A 492 18.64 29.08 12.60
CA HIS A 492 19.27 30.16 13.35
C HIS A 492 18.44 31.44 13.22
N GLY A 493 18.12 32.05 14.36
CA GLY A 493 17.29 33.25 14.40
C GLY A 493 15.79 33.01 14.51
N PHE A 494 15.30 31.76 14.50
CA PHE A 494 13.93 31.42 14.88
C PHE A 494 13.83 31.11 16.38
N GLU A 495 12.73 31.52 17.02
CA GLU A 495 12.47 31.32 18.46
C GLU A 495 11.54 30.15 18.75
N ALA A 496 10.73 29.73 17.77
CA ALA A 496 9.80 28.61 17.91
C ALA A 496 9.61 27.85 16.59
N CYS A 497 9.35 26.55 16.70
CA CYS A 497 8.88 25.70 15.62
C CYS A 497 7.44 25.26 15.90
N ILE A 498 6.53 25.60 15.00
CA ILE A 498 5.10 25.29 15.06
C ILE A 498 4.86 23.95 14.38
N PHE A 499 4.01 23.11 14.97
CA PHE A 499 3.62 21.81 14.43
C PHE A 499 2.21 21.44 14.90
N LEU A 500 1.65 20.38 14.31
CA LEU A 500 0.38 19.78 14.75
C LEU A 500 0.67 18.50 15.53
N ASP A 501 0.06 18.34 16.69
CA ASP A 501 0.14 17.09 17.45
C ASP A 501 -0.86 16.04 16.92
N SER A 502 -0.83 14.85 17.51
CA SER A 502 -1.71 13.72 17.13
C SER A 502 -3.21 13.95 17.37
N GLN A 503 -3.59 15.11 17.92
CA GLN A 503 -4.98 15.54 18.12
C GLN A 503 -5.32 16.75 17.24
N ASP A 504 -4.54 17.02 16.19
CA ASP A 504 -4.67 18.17 15.28
C ASP A 504 -4.56 19.54 15.99
N ARG A 505 -3.94 19.60 17.17
CA ARG A 505 -3.80 20.85 17.93
C ARG A 505 -2.56 21.58 17.46
N LYS A 506 -2.69 22.91 17.34
CA LYS A 506 -1.59 23.81 16.97
C LYS A 506 -0.66 24.00 18.16
N MET A 507 0.53 23.43 18.07
CA MET A 507 1.56 23.46 19.11
C MET A 507 2.76 24.28 18.65
N ALA A 508 3.51 24.80 19.61
CA ALA A 508 4.75 25.53 19.41
C ALA A 508 5.83 24.94 20.32
N LEU A 509 6.90 24.42 19.72
CA LEU A 509 8.12 24.07 20.43
C LEU A 509 9.00 25.32 20.54
N MET A 510 9.18 25.82 21.75
CA MET A 510 10.04 26.97 22.03
C MET A 510 11.50 26.53 22.00
N ARG A 511 12.36 27.29 21.30
CA ARG A 511 13.81 27.02 21.26
C ARG A 511 14.43 27.10 22.65
N VAL A 512 14.03 28.07 23.45
CA VAL A 512 14.50 28.21 24.83
C VAL A 512 13.86 27.13 25.69
N GLY A 513 14.68 26.25 26.25
CA GLY A 513 14.23 25.18 27.15
C GLY A 513 13.54 24.00 26.45
N MET A 514 13.34 24.02 25.13
CA MET A 514 12.67 22.97 24.35
C MET A 514 11.28 22.60 24.91
N VAL A 515 10.55 23.62 25.37
CA VAL A 515 9.22 23.45 25.97
C VAL A 515 8.14 23.56 24.90
N VAL A 516 7.18 22.64 24.94
CA VAL A 516 6.00 22.65 24.05
C VAL A 516 4.87 23.44 24.72
N VAL A 517 4.32 24.41 24.00
CA VAL A 517 3.15 25.20 24.40
C VAL A 517 2.10 25.20 23.29
N ARG A 518 0.86 25.60 23.59
CA ARG A 518 -0.13 25.83 22.53
C ARG A 518 0.24 27.06 21.71
N LEU A 519 -0.10 27.07 20.41
CA LEU A 519 0.24 28.18 19.50
C LEU A 519 -0.37 29.52 19.97
N ASP A 520 -1.54 29.50 20.61
CA ASP A 520 -2.19 30.69 21.18
C ASP A 520 -1.43 31.29 22.38
N GLN A 521 -0.55 30.51 23.01
CA GLN A 521 0.33 30.92 24.11
C GLN A 521 1.76 31.24 23.62
N CYS A 522 2.04 31.05 22.34
CA CYS A 522 3.38 31.30 21.77
C CYS A 522 3.65 32.81 21.63
N GLY A 523 4.62 33.30 22.41
CA GLY A 523 5.04 34.70 22.42
C GLY A 523 6.00 35.12 21.30
N ALA A 524 6.56 34.18 20.52
CA ALA A 524 7.49 34.49 19.44
C ALA A 524 6.79 35.33 18.35
N PRO A 525 7.39 36.35 17.74
CA PRO A 525 6.77 37.08 16.63
C PRO A 525 6.76 36.24 15.34
N LEU A 526 5.90 36.59 14.36
CA LEU A 526 5.67 35.76 13.16
C LEU A 526 6.93 35.54 12.30
N ASP A 527 7.83 36.51 12.22
CA ASP A 527 9.12 36.43 11.52
C ASP A 527 10.15 35.53 12.23
N LYS A 528 9.87 35.16 13.49
CA LYS A 528 10.70 34.27 14.32
C LYS A 528 10.07 32.91 14.53
N ARG A 529 9.01 32.57 13.79
CA ARG A 529 8.35 31.26 13.82
C ARG A 529 8.65 30.48 12.54
N PHE A 530 9.09 29.24 12.72
CA PHE A 530 9.10 28.26 11.66
C PHE A 530 7.87 27.37 11.78
N THR A 531 7.24 26.93 10.69
CA THR A 531 6.09 26.01 10.75
C THR A 531 6.35 24.74 9.97
N PHE A 532 6.21 23.59 10.63
CA PHE A 532 6.16 22.29 9.97
C PHE A 532 4.69 21.89 9.75
N TYR A 533 4.35 21.71 8.48
CA TYR A 533 3.08 21.17 8.01
C TYR A 533 3.38 19.76 7.48
N ASP A 534 2.81 18.74 8.08
CA ASP A 534 2.85 17.39 7.54
C ASP A 534 1.76 17.21 6.46
N GLN A 535 1.74 16.02 5.83
CA GLN A 535 0.84 15.75 4.72
C GLN A 535 -0.64 15.74 5.13
N THR A 536 -0.96 15.20 6.30
CA THR A 536 -2.30 14.72 6.68
C THR A 536 -3.03 15.63 7.66
N HIS A 537 -2.38 16.03 8.76
CA HIS A 537 -3.02 16.75 9.86
C HIS A 537 -3.35 18.21 9.50
N THR A 538 -3.05 18.67 8.28
CA THR A 538 -3.14 20.08 7.93
C THR A 538 -4.50 20.51 7.39
N THR A 539 -5.36 19.61 6.89
CA THR A 539 -6.67 19.95 6.28
C THR A 539 -7.52 20.86 7.17
N GLY A 540 -8.01 21.98 6.61
CA GLY A 540 -8.78 22.99 7.36
C GLY A 540 -7.99 23.87 8.35
N MET A 541 -6.70 23.61 8.60
CA MET A 541 -5.90 24.38 9.55
C MET A 541 -5.29 25.64 8.94
N ASP A 542 -5.62 26.79 9.53
CA ASP A 542 -5.01 28.09 9.22
C ASP A 542 -3.96 28.48 10.28
N ILE A 543 -2.69 28.53 9.89
CA ILE A 543 -1.57 29.02 10.72
C ILE A 543 -0.98 30.23 10.01
N LYS A 544 -1.05 31.39 10.65
CA LYS A 544 -0.57 32.66 10.06
C LYS A 544 0.94 32.63 9.91
N GLN A 545 1.40 32.98 8.70
CA GLN A 545 2.81 33.11 8.36
C GLN A 545 3.20 34.58 8.24
N HIS A 546 4.50 34.88 8.33
CA HIS A 546 5.04 36.22 8.07
C HIS A 546 4.73 36.67 6.62
N PHE A 547 4.57 37.98 6.37
CA PHE A 547 4.10 38.49 5.07
C PHE A 547 5.08 38.21 3.91
N SER A 548 6.38 38.09 4.22
CA SER A 548 7.43 37.74 3.27
C SER A 548 7.95 36.30 3.44
N ALA A 549 7.16 35.43 4.08
CA ALA A 549 7.57 34.07 4.39
C ALA A 549 7.82 33.25 3.12
N ARG A 550 8.90 32.46 3.14
CA ARG A 550 9.26 31.50 2.10
C ARG A 550 9.06 30.08 2.63
N ALA A 551 8.35 29.23 1.90
CA ALA A 551 8.14 27.83 2.31
C ALA A 551 8.90 26.85 1.41
N ALA A 552 9.40 25.77 2.01
CA ALA A 552 9.84 24.58 1.30
C ALA A 552 8.65 23.62 1.18
N VAL A 553 8.36 23.12 -0.02
CA VAL A 553 7.23 22.21 -0.31
C VAL A 553 7.81 20.93 -0.91
N THR A 554 7.57 19.78 -0.31
CA THR A 554 8.15 18.52 -0.81
C THR A 554 7.34 17.97 -1.98
N LEU A 555 8.04 17.45 -3.01
CA LEU A 555 7.41 16.73 -4.12
C LEU A 555 7.61 15.21 -3.98
N GLY A 556 6.51 14.46 -4.01
CA GLY A 556 6.49 13.00 -3.98
C GLY A 556 5.97 12.42 -5.28
N LYS A 557 6.32 11.16 -5.57
CA LYS A 557 6.04 10.49 -6.86
C LYS A 557 4.55 10.36 -7.22
N ASP A 558 3.69 10.22 -6.21
CA ASP A 558 2.24 9.98 -6.38
C ASP A 558 1.42 11.26 -6.23
N MET A 559 2.07 12.42 -6.09
CA MET A 559 1.36 13.68 -5.96
C MET A 559 0.62 14.04 -7.24
N THR A 560 -0.53 14.69 -7.05
CA THR A 560 -1.33 15.34 -8.08
C THR A 560 -1.20 16.87 -8.00
N PHE A 561 -1.71 17.57 -9.01
CA PHE A 561 -1.71 19.04 -8.99
C PHE A 561 -2.52 19.60 -7.81
N ARG A 562 -3.58 18.87 -7.43
CA ARG A 562 -4.41 19.19 -6.27
C ARG A 562 -3.60 19.21 -4.98
N ASP A 563 -2.77 18.19 -4.76
CA ASP A 563 -1.94 18.07 -3.55
C ASP A 563 -0.95 19.24 -3.45
N LEU A 564 -0.30 19.57 -4.57
CA LEU A 564 0.60 20.73 -4.62
C LEU A 564 -0.16 22.03 -4.34
N ALA A 565 -1.31 22.25 -4.97
CA ALA A 565 -2.09 23.46 -4.79
C ALA A 565 -2.58 23.60 -3.34
N GLN A 566 -3.17 22.56 -2.76
CA GLN A 566 -3.63 22.58 -1.37
C GLN A 566 -2.48 22.85 -0.38
N GLY A 567 -1.31 22.22 -0.60
CA GLY A 567 -0.11 22.46 0.20
C GLY A 567 0.44 23.88 0.05
N ALA A 568 0.64 24.35 -1.18
CA ALA A 568 1.17 25.68 -1.44
C ALA A 568 0.28 26.79 -0.84
N TYR A 569 -1.04 26.64 -0.92
CA TYR A 569 -2.01 27.63 -0.41
C TYR A 569 -2.19 27.60 1.12
N ARG A 570 -1.41 26.79 1.86
CA ARG A 570 -1.15 27.02 3.30
C ARG A 570 -0.44 28.34 3.53
N MET A 571 0.39 28.75 2.57
CA MET A 571 0.91 30.11 2.47
C MET A 571 -0.19 31.03 1.94
N ARG A 572 -1.13 31.45 2.81
CA ARG A 572 -2.30 32.27 2.43
C ARG A 572 -1.95 33.58 1.70
N GLY A 573 -0.71 34.05 1.84
CA GLY A 573 -0.15 35.21 1.14
C GLY A 573 0.70 34.86 -0.09
N ILE A 574 0.63 33.64 -0.63
CA ILE A 574 1.36 33.23 -1.83
C ILE A 574 1.03 34.17 -3.00
N GLY A 575 2.06 34.67 -3.69
CA GLY A 575 1.91 35.69 -4.73
C GLY A 575 1.59 37.11 -4.22
N LYS A 576 1.52 37.31 -2.89
CA LYS A 576 1.35 38.59 -2.19
C LYS A 576 2.49 38.81 -1.18
N GLY A 577 3.71 38.50 -1.58
CA GLY A 577 4.92 38.60 -0.76
C GLY A 577 5.46 37.25 -0.27
N GLN A 578 4.61 36.24 -0.11
CA GLN A 578 5.06 34.88 0.21
C GLN A 578 5.40 34.09 -1.05
N THR A 579 6.40 33.22 -0.92
CA THR A 579 6.94 32.39 -2.02
C THR A 579 7.17 30.96 -1.57
N ILE A 580 7.35 30.05 -2.54
CA ILE A 580 7.61 28.63 -2.29
C ILE A 580 8.82 28.13 -3.07
N ALA A 581 9.46 27.09 -2.55
CA ALA A 581 10.47 26.30 -3.23
C ALA A 581 10.08 24.82 -3.19
N LEU A 582 9.99 24.20 -4.36
CA LEU A 582 9.63 22.80 -4.51
C LEU A 582 10.88 21.95 -4.27
N LEU A 583 10.96 21.29 -3.12
CA LEU A 583 12.02 20.33 -2.83
C LEU A 583 11.78 19.07 -3.65
N THR A 584 12.61 18.86 -4.67
CA THR A 584 12.40 17.81 -5.67
C THR A 584 13.46 16.73 -5.53
N PRO A 585 13.08 15.50 -5.13
CA PRO A 585 13.96 14.34 -5.24
C PRO A 585 14.46 14.14 -6.67
N PRO A 586 15.73 13.72 -6.87
CA PRO A 586 16.28 13.51 -8.20
C PRO A 586 15.55 12.41 -9.00
N GLU A 587 14.94 11.44 -8.31
CA GLU A 587 14.08 10.43 -8.92
C GLU A 587 12.77 11.05 -9.45
N VAL A 588 12.13 11.92 -8.67
CA VAL A 588 10.91 12.65 -9.09
C VAL A 588 11.23 13.59 -10.26
N ALA A 589 12.36 14.29 -10.22
CA ALA A 589 12.82 15.11 -11.35
C ALA A 589 12.97 14.30 -12.64
N LYS A 590 13.45 13.05 -12.55
CA LYS A 590 13.53 12.15 -13.70
C LYS A 590 12.14 11.73 -14.20
N LEU A 591 11.23 11.38 -13.29
CA LEU A 591 9.85 11.01 -13.65
C LEU A 591 9.15 12.13 -14.43
N ILE A 592 9.28 13.38 -13.97
CA ILE A 592 8.75 14.56 -14.65
C ILE A 592 9.25 14.60 -16.10
N LYS A 593 10.57 14.51 -16.30
CA LYS A 593 11.16 14.55 -17.65
C LYS A 593 10.70 13.39 -18.53
N MET A 594 10.70 12.17 -18.00
CA MET A 594 10.31 10.98 -18.75
C MET A 594 8.87 11.09 -19.26
N GLU A 595 7.94 11.50 -18.40
CA GLU A 595 6.53 11.62 -18.76
C GLU A 595 6.30 12.70 -19.83
N LEU A 596 7.02 13.83 -19.75
CA LEU A 596 6.85 14.94 -20.68
C LEU A 596 7.49 14.68 -22.04
N ILE A 597 8.59 13.93 -22.09
CA ILE A 597 9.17 13.45 -23.35
C ILE A 597 8.14 12.57 -24.09
N LEU A 598 7.47 11.67 -23.36
CA LEU A 598 6.39 10.85 -23.91
C LEU A 598 5.22 11.72 -24.40
N GLY A 599 4.78 12.68 -23.59
CA GLY A 599 3.69 13.60 -23.94
C GLY A 599 3.99 14.51 -25.14
N ARG A 600 5.25 14.87 -25.36
CA ARG A 600 5.70 15.67 -26.52
C ARG A 600 5.88 14.84 -27.80
N GLY A 601 5.82 13.51 -27.72
CA GLY A 601 5.99 12.62 -28.87
C GLY A 601 7.40 12.62 -29.46
N VAL A 602 8.42 12.94 -28.66
CA VAL A 602 9.81 12.99 -29.12
C VAL A 602 10.31 11.57 -29.38
N ALA A 603 10.88 11.34 -30.56
CA ALA A 603 11.44 10.04 -30.95
C ALA A 603 12.58 9.64 -29.99
N GLN A 604 12.73 8.32 -29.76
CA GLN A 604 13.73 7.77 -28.83
C GLN A 604 15.17 8.22 -29.14
N GLU A 605 15.45 8.55 -30.40
CA GLU A 605 16.76 8.96 -30.93
C GLU A 605 17.10 10.43 -30.64
N ASP A 606 16.10 11.26 -30.33
CA ASP A 606 16.23 12.71 -30.06
C ASP A 606 16.04 13.06 -28.57
N GLN A 607 16.03 12.06 -27.68
CA GLN A 607 15.82 12.29 -26.24
C GLN A 607 17.04 13.00 -25.62
N PRO A 608 16.85 14.16 -24.95
CA PRO A 608 17.94 14.83 -24.26
C PRO A 608 18.48 13.96 -23.11
N ASP A 609 19.76 14.15 -22.75
CA ASP A 609 20.38 13.41 -21.63
C ASP A 609 19.57 13.63 -20.33
N LEU A 610 18.84 12.60 -19.91
CA LEU A 610 17.96 12.58 -18.73
C LEU A 610 18.72 12.83 -17.41
N ARG A 611 20.05 12.86 -17.43
CA ARG A 611 20.89 13.14 -16.26
C ARG A 611 21.05 14.63 -15.97
N SER A 612 20.80 15.51 -16.93
CA SER A 612 20.87 16.96 -16.72
C SER A 612 19.77 17.41 -15.74
N GLY A 613 20.04 18.45 -14.95
CA GLY A 613 19.08 19.04 -14.03
C GLY A 613 17.90 19.70 -14.73
N VAL A 614 17.04 20.30 -13.93
CA VAL A 614 15.77 20.97 -14.29
C VAL A 614 16.21 22.37 -14.82
N ASP A 615 15.83 22.76 -16.06
CA ASP A 615 16.14 24.04 -16.78
C ASP A 615 14.94 25.02 -16.86
N GLU A 616 15.14 26.35 -16.76
CA GLU A 616 14.16 27.48 -16.62
C GLU A 616 12.66 27.35 -17.07
N ASP A 617 12.24 26.49 -18.00
CA ASP A 617 10.82 26.15 -18.31
C ASP A 617 10.16 25.16 -17.32
N ASP A 618 10.87 24.76 -16.27
CA ASP A 618 10.56 23.59 -15.44
C ASP A 618 9.29 23.61 -14.59
N LEU A 619 8.84 24.77 -14.10
CA LEU A 619 7.66 24.80 -13.21
C LEU A 619 6.39 24.36 -13.96
N ARG A 620 6.34 24.64 -15.27
CA ARG A 620 5.27 24.15 -16.15
C ARG A 620 5.35 22.65 -16.31
N ASP A 621 6.56 22.12 -16.44
CA ASP A 621 6.83 20.70 -16.57
C ASP A 621 6.42 19.94 -15.30
N VAL A 622 6.74 20.47 -14.11
CA VAL A 622 6.24 19.94 -12.83
C VAL A 622 4.71 19.92 -12.79
N VAL A 623 4.06 21.04 -13.10
CA VAL A 623 2.60 21.15 -13.07
C VAL A 623 1.93 20.22 -14.10
N ALA A 624 2.49 20.12 -15.30
CA ALA A 624 2.00 19.20 -16.33
C ALA A 624 2.11 17.74 -15.89
N TRP A 625 3.24 17.34 -15.31
CA TRP A 625 3.42 16.00 -14.76
C TRP A 625 2.40 15.70 -13.64
N LEU A 626 2.19 16.64 -12.72
CA LEU A 626 1.21 16.51 -11.64
C LEU A 626 -0.24 16.41 -12.14
N LEU A 627 -0.57 17.10 -13.24
CA LEU A 627 -1.87 16.97 -13.91
C LEU A 627 -2.02 15.59 -14.57
N ILE A 628 -0.98 15.09 -15.23
CA ILE A 628 -0.96 13.74 -15.83
C ILE A 628 -1.16 12.67 -14.75
N ASN A 629 -0.51 12.80 -13.59
CA ASN A 629 -0.75 11.91 -12.46
C ASN A 629 -2.21 11.94 -11.99
N GLY A 630 -2.81 13.13 -11.91
CA GLY A 630 -4.23 13.31 -11.64
C GLY A 630 -5.10 12.56 -12.64
N MET A 631 -4.84 12.71 -13.95
CA MET A 631 -5.59 12.02 -15.01
C MET A 631 -5.47 10.49 -14.92
N LYS A 632 -4.27 9.97 -14.62
CA LYS A 632 -4.05 8.52 -14.43
C LYS A 632 -4.88 7.98 -13.26
N SER A 633 -4.87 8.68 -12.13
CA SER A 633 -5.67 8.32 -10.96
C SER A 633 -7.18 8.43 -11.24
N GLU A 634 -7.62 9.52 -11.86
CA GLU A 634 -9.04 9.74 -12.19
C GLU A 634 -9.57 8.72 -13.20
N ARG A 635 -8.74 8.21 -14.12
CA ARG A 635 -9.14 7.14 -15.06
C ARG A 635 -9.59 5.87 -14.32
N THR A 636 -8.81 5.40 -13.35
CA THR A 636 -9.18 4.21 -12.57
C THR A 636 -10.46 4.44 -11.78
N GLN A 637 -10.62 5.63 -11.20
CA GLN A 637 -11.82 5.99 -10.45
C GLN A 637 -13.05 6.12 -11.37
N ALA A 638 -12.89 6.70 -12.57
CA ALA A 638 -13.93 6.81 -13.59
C ALA A 638 -14.42 5.43 -14.01
N ASN A 639 -13.50 4.51 -14.30
CA ASN A 639 -13.82 3.13 -14.66
C ASN A 639 -14.70 2.44 -13.59
N MET A 640 -14.37 2.61 -12.30
CA MET A 640 -15.19 2.07 -11.21
C MET A 640 -16.54 2.79 -11.09
N LEU A 641 -16.57 4.12 -11.27
CA LEU A 641 -17.80 4.90 -11.26
C LEU A 641 -18.76 4.48 -12.37
N VAL A 642 -18.26 4.06 -13.55
CA VAL A 642 -19.11 3.46 -14.61
C VAL A 642 -19.80 2.20 -14.10
N CYS A 643 -19.06 1.29 -13.46
CA CYS A 643 -19.62 0.06 -12.87
C CYS A 643 -20.72 0.38 -11.85
N GLN A 644 -20.47 1.37 -10.98
CA GLN A 644 -21.42 1.80 -9.95
C GLN A 644 -22.67 2.48 -10.56
N ASN A 645 -22.50 3.36 -11.55
CA ASN A 645 -23.61 4.02 -12.27
C ASN A 645 -24.50 3.01 -13.00
N VAL A 646 -23.90 2.03 -13.68
CA VAL A 646 -24.63 0.95 -14.36
C VAL A 646 -25.39 0.11 -13.32
N ALA A 647 -24.74 -0.23 -12.20
CA ALA A 647 -25.38 -1.01 -11.14
C ALA A 647 -26.53 -0.28 -10.45
N ASN A 648 -26.45 1.04 -10.33
CA ASN A 648 -27.49 1.86 -9.74
C ASN A 648 -28.85 1.70 -10.44
N VAL A 649 -28.85 1.45 -11.77
CA VAL A 649 -30.10 1.28 -12.54
C VAL A 649 -30.95 0.14 -11.98
N TRP A 650 -30.39 -1.05 -11.84
CA TRP A 650 -31.14 -2.19 -11.29
C TRP A 650 -31.29 -2.13 -9.77
N LYS A 651 -30.32 -1.56 -9.03
CA LYS A 651 -30.43 -1.34 -7.58
C LYS A 651 -31.63 -0.45 -7.23
N LYS A 652 -31.83 0.66 -7.96
CA LYS A 652 -33.00 1.54 -7.81
C LYS A 652 -34.31 0.83 -8.05
N ARG A 653 -34.39 0.01 -9.10
CA ARG A 653 -35.57 -0.80 -9.37
C ARG A 653 -35.85 -1.77 -8.22
N ALA A 654 -34.81 -2.49 -7.76
CA ALA A 654 -34.94 -3.42 -6.66
C ALA A 654 -35.41 -2.72 -5.37
N TYR A 655 -34.83 -1.58 -5.03
CA TYR A 655 -35.21 -0.76 -3.87
C TYR A 655 -36.67 -0.29 -3.92
N ARG A 656 -37.14 0.21 -5.07
CA ARG A 656 -38.55 0.61 -5.26
C ARG A 656 -39.52 -0.56 -5.13
N LEU A 657 -39.10 -1.77 -5.47
CA LEU A 657 -39.91 -2.97 -5.31
C LEU A 657 -39.88 -3.49 -3.88
N LEU A 658 -38.73 -3.44 -3.20
CA LEU A 658 -38.57 -3.81 -1.79
C LEU A 658 -39.41 -2.92 -0.87
N THR A 659 -39.38 -1.59 -1.08
CA THR A 659 -40.15 -0.61 -0.29
C THR A 659 -41.67 -0.74 -0.46
N LYS A 660 -42.14 -1.46 -1.48
CA LYS A 660 -43.57 -1.74 -1.72
C LYS A 660 -44.00 -3.11 -1.23
N MET A 661 -43.08 -3.94 -0.72
CA MET A 661 -43.43 -5.24 -0.15
C MET A 661 -44.16 -5.06 1.17
N SER A 662 -45.12 -5.93 1.43
CA SER A 662 -45.78 -6.04 2.73
C SER A 662 -44.89 -6.72 3.77
N ASP A 663 -45.11 -6.44 5.07
CA ASP A 663 -44.40 -7.12 6.16
C ASP A 663 -44.50 -8.65 6.06
N LYS A 664 -45.62 -9.17 5.57
CA LYS A 664 -45.82 -10.60 5.33
C LYS A 664 -44.91 -11.14 4.22
N GLU A 665 -44.67 -10.38 3.16
CA GLU A 665 -43.70 -10.75 2.10
C GLU A 665 -42.25 -10.65 2.58
N LEU A 666 -41.95 -9.76 3.53
CA LEU A 666 -40.63 -9.62 4.13
C LEU A 666 -40.31 -10.72 5.16
N LEU A 667 -41.32 -11.18 5.90
CA LEU A 667 -41.20 -12.19 6.96
C LEU A 667 -41.44 -13.64 6.49
N ASP A 668 -41.72 -13.85 5.19
CA ASP A 668 -41.91 -15.20 4.63
C ASP A 668 -40.57 -15.94 4.55
N ASN A 669 -40.18 -16.55 5.67
CA ASN A 669 -38.99 -17.39 5.82
C ASN A 669 -39.11 -18.76 5.10
N GLY A 670 -40.20 -19.02 4.37
CA GLY A 670 -40.47 -20.35 3.82
C GLY A 670 -41.44 -20.37 2.64
N GLY A 671 -40.94 -19.97 1.45
CA GLY A 671 -41.18 -20.80 0.27
C GLY A 671 -42.32 -20.46 -0.71
N GLN A 672 -42.89 -19.24 -0.77
CA GLN A 672 -43.84 -18.92 -1.86
C GLN A 672 -43.49 -17.75 -2.78
N SER A 673 -42.46 -16.97 -2.51
CA SER A 673 -41.97 -16.00 -3.51
C SER A 673 -40.46 -15.82 -3.41
N GLY A 674 -39.69 -16.49 -4.27
CA GLY A 674 -38.26 -16.18 -4.49
C GLY A 674 -37.99 -14.71 -4.89
N LYS A 675 -39.04 -13.88 -4.98
CA LYS A 675 -39.04 -12.44 -5.22
C LYS A 675 -38.16 -11.69 -4.21
N LEU A 676 -38.26 -11.91 -2.89
CA LEU A 676 -37.41 -11.20 -1.92
C LEU A 676 -35.93 -11.53 -2.15
N SER A 677 -35.58 -12.82 -2.17
CA SER A 677 -34.21 -13.27 -2.43
C SER A 677 -33.67 -12.69 -3.74
N ARG A 678 -34.47 -12.68 -4.81
CA ARG A 678 -34.10 -12.15 -6.12
C ARG A 678 -33.89 -10.63 -6.12
N LEU A 679 -34.70 -9.87 -5.37
CA LEU A 679 -34.49 -8.42 -5.22
C LEU A 679 -33.25 -8.12 -4.39
N LEU A 680 -32.97 -8.91 -3.34
CA LEU A 680 -31.75 -8.78 -2.56
C LEU A 680 -30.50 -9.12 -3.38
N THR A 681 -30.58 -9.98 -4.39
CA THR A 681 -29.46 -10.24 -5.31
C THR A 681 -28.96 -8.98 -6.03
N ALA A 682 -29.79 -7.94 -6.20
CA ALA A 682 -29.34 -6.65 -6.76
C ALA A 682 -28.25 -5.96 -5.94
N TRP A 683 -28.18 -6.30 -4.65
CA TRP A 683 -27.27 -5.75 -3.65
C TRP A 683 -26.16 -6.71 -3.26
N LYS A 684 -26.28 -7.98 -3.66
CA LYS A 684 -25.28 -9.01 -3.42
C LYS A 684 -24.18 -8.92 -4.46
N GLU A 685 -22.96 -8.99 -4.00
CA GLU A 685 -21.78 -9.15 -4.83
C GLU A 685 -21.13 -10.49 -4.49
N GLU A 686 -20.66 -11.18 -5.53
CA GLU A 686 -19.78 -12.33 -5.37
C GLU A 686 -18.36 -11.82 -5.16
N THR A 687 -17.74 -12.28 -4.08
CA THR A 687 -16.34 -12.02 -3.79
C THR A 687 -15.52 -13.21 -4.27
N ASP A 688 -14.97 -13.11 -5.49
CA ASP A 688 -14.08 -14.15 -6.02
C ASP A 688 -12.64 -13.92 -5.53
N SER A 689 -12.32 -14.53 -4.39
CA SER A 689 -10.94 -14.63 -3.90
C SER A 689 -10.29 -15.97 -4.26
N THR A 690 -10.92 -16.76 -5.14
CA THR A 690 -10.43 -18.08 -5.55
C THR A 690 -9.36 -17.94 -6.63
N VAL A 691 -8.48 -18.93 -6.69
CA VAL A 691 -7.50 -19.03 -7.78
C VAL A 691 -8.03 -20.03 -8.78
N SER A 692 -8.27 -19.58 -10.01
CA SER A 692 -8.81 -20.43 -11.07
C SER A 692 -7.96 -21.69 -11.27
N ASN A 693 -8.60 -22.86 -11.34
CA ASN A 693 -7.98 -24.13 -11.78
C ASN A 693 -8.06 -24.31 -13.30
N SER A 694 -8.38 -23.26 -14.05
CA SER A 694 -8.45 -23.27 -15.51
C SER A 694 -7.59 -22.15 -16.08
N ILE A 695 -7.24 -22.24 -17.36
CA ILE A 695 -6.52 -21.16 -18.03
C ILE A 695 -7.46 -19.94 -18.10
N PRO A 696 -7.11 -18.79 -17.49
CA PRO A 696 -7.98 -17.63 -17.46
C PRO A 696 -8.38 -17.18 -18.87
N LEU A 697 -9.64 -16.82 -19.05
CA LEU A 697 -10.10 -16.13 -20.25
C LEU A 697 -9.81 -14.65 -20.02
N GLY A 698 -8.83 -14.08 -20.70
CA GLY A 698 -8.61 -12.63 -20.66
C GLY A 698 -9.91 -11.88 -20.97
N GLY A 699 -10.20 -10.83 -20.20
CA GLY A 699 -11.40 -10.02 -20.32
C GLY A 699 -11.06 -8.53 -20.28
N THR A 700 -11.98 -7.72 -20.79
CA THR A 700 -11.92 -6.26 -20.64
C THR A 700 -12.97 -5.83 -19.61
N LEU A 701 -12.77 -4.65 -19.00
CA LEU A 701 -13.78 -4.04 -18.11
C LEU A 701 -15.17 -4.04 -18.76
N ARG A 702 -15.24 -3.74 -20.06
CA ARG A 702 -16.50 -3.76 -20.81
C ARG A 702 -17.17 -5.13 -20.81
N ALA A 703 -16.39 -6.20 -21.04
CA ALA A 703 -16.91 -7.57 -21.02
C ALA A 703 -17.41 -7.98 -19.62
N SER A 704 -16.73 -7.51 -18.56
CA SER A 704 -17.13 -7.71 -17.16
C SER A 704 -18.48 -7.04 -16.85
N ILE A 705 -18.66 -5.79 -17.28
CA ILE A 705 -19.93 -5.06 -17.18
C ILE A 705 -21.04 -5.78 -17.96
N ASP A 706 -20.79 -6.18 -19.21
CA ASP A 706 -21.77 -6.86 -20.05
C ASP A 706 -22.22 -8.20 -19.46
N LYS A 707 -21.30 -8.96 -18.84
CA LYS A 707 -21.63 -10.18 -18.09
C LYS A 707 -22.58 -9.86 -16.93
N ARG A 708 -22.27 -8.85 -16.11
CA ARG A 708 -23.13 -8.46 -14.98
C ARG A 708 -24.52 -8.01 -15.43
N ILE A 709 -24.62 -7.25 -16.53
CA ILE A 709 -25.91 -6.87 -17.14
C ILE A 709 -26.69 -8.12 -17.56
N SER A 710 -26.03 -9.08 -18.22
CA SER A 710 -26.65 -10.35 -18.64
C SER A 710 -27.20 -11.14 -17.45
N ASP A 711 -26.41 -11.28 -16.38
CA ASP A 711 -26.79 -12.02 -15.17
C ASP A 711 -28.01 -11.36 -14.49
N VAL A 712 -28.00 -10.03 -14.33
CA VAL A 712 -29.11 -9.26 -13.75
C VAL A 712 -30.37 -9.31 -14.63
N LYS A 713 -30.20 -9.33 -15.97
CA LYS A 713 -31.31 -9.49 -16.91
C LYS A 713 -31.97 -10.87 -16.78
N GLN A 714 -31.19 -11.94 -16.61
CA GLN A 714 -31.71 -13.29 -16.34
C GLN A 714 -32.51 -13.35 -15.04
N LEU A 715 -32.16 -12.53 -14.05
CA LEU A 715 -32.92 -12.37 -12.80
C LEU A 715 -34.19 -11.52 -12.96
N GLY A 716 -34.47 -10.95 -14.13
CA GLY A 716 -35.67 -10.14 -14.39
C GLY A 716 -35.64 -8.75 -13.74
N LEU A 717 -34.48 -8.33 -13.23
CA LEU A 717 -34.27 -7.00 -12.64
C LEU A 717 -34.08 -5.90 -13.71
N LEU A 718 -33.85 -6.27 -14.96
CA LEU A 718 -33.80 -5.38 -16.12
C LEU A 718 -34.90 -5.73 -17.13
N SER A 719 -36.14 -5.41 -16.79
CA SER A 719 -37.32 -5.73 -17.61
C SER A 719 -38.03 -4.52 -18.21
N ASP A 720 -37.67 -3.28 -17.81
CA ASP A 720 -38.20 -2.05 -18.38
C ASP A 720 -37.29 -1.60 -19.54
N PRO A 721 -37.83 -1.32 -20.74
CA PRO A 721 -37.05 -0.76 -21.84
C PRO A 721 -36.28 0.52 -21.50
N ASP A 722 -36.79 1.33 -20.57
CA ASP A 722 -36.13 2.59 -20.18
C ASP A 722 -34.88 2.35 -19.31
N ASP A 723 -34.86 1.27 -18.51
CA ASP A 723 -33.66 0.84 -17.78
C ASP A 723 -32.53 0.50 -18.77
N VAL A 724 -32.86 -0.22 -19.85
CA VAL A 724 -31.89 -0.60 -20.89
C VAL A 724 -31.37 0.63 -21.64
N LYS A 725 -32.24 1.58 -21.99
CA LYS A 725 -31.82 2.85 -22.61
C LYS A 725 -30.89 3.66 -21.71
N MET A 726 -31.16 3.68 -20.41
CA MET A 726 -30.31 4.39 -19.44
C MET A 726 -28.92 3.75 -19.36
N ILE A 727 -28.85 2.42 -19.28
CA ILE A 727 -27.57 1.69 -19.33
C ILE A 727 -26.83 1.99 -20.64
N ASP A 728 -27.51 1.90 -21.78
CA ASP A 728 -26.90 2.22 -23.09
C ASP A 728 -26.38 3.67 -23.15
N SER A 729 -27.09 4.62 -22.52
CA SER A 729 -26.67 6.02 -22.45
C SER A 729 -25.41 6.20 -21.61
N ILE A 730 -25.34 5.59 -20.42
CA ILE A 730 -24.17 5.63 -19.54
C ILE A 730 -22.97 5.04 -20.30
N LEU A 731 -23.15 3.86 -20.88
CA LEU A 731 -22.09 3.17 -21.60
C LEU A 731 -21.64 3.93 -22.85
N LYS A 732 -22.54 4.62 -23.56
CA LYS A 732 -22.17 5.45 -24.71
C LYS A 732 -21.36 6.67 -24.29
N ALA A 733 -21.73 7.34 -23.22
CA ALA A 733 -21.00 8.52 -22.75
C ALA A 733 -19.54 8.18 -22.44
N GLU A 734 -19.31 7.01 -21.83
CA GLU A 734 -17.98 6.59 -21.36
C GLU A 734 -17.14 5.93 -22.44
N PHE A 735 -17.73 5.04 -23.26
CA PHE A 735 -16.97 4.24 -24.23
C PHE A 735 -17.00 4.77 -25.68
N SER A 736 -17.78 5.82 -26.00
CA SER A 736 -17.91 6.33 -27.39
C SER A 736 -17.17 7.64 -27.67
N SER A 737 -16.53 8.26 -26.67
CA SER A 737 -15.76 9.50 -26.81
C SER A 737 -14.39 9.31 -27.46
N GLY A 738 -13.99 8.07 -27.76
CA GLY A 738 -12.77 7.74 -28.50
C GLY A 738 -12.93 7.93 -30.01
N GLN A 739 -12.70 9.15 -30.52
CA GLN A 739 -12.16 9.28 -31.87
C GLN A 739 -10.84 8.50 -31.93
N HIS A 740 -10.75 7.57 -32.89
CA HIS A 740 -9.56 6.84 -33.31
C HIS A 740 -8.21 7.40 -32.81
N VAL A 741 -7.76 6.93 -31.65
CA VAL A 741 -6.35 6.65 -31.43
C VAL A 741 -6.19 5.16 -31.75
N PRO A 742 -5.25 4.74 -32.59
CA PRO A 742 -5.07 3.32 -32.90
C PRO A 742 -4.66 2.59 -31.61
N ILE A 743 -5.65 1.96 -30.98
CA ILE A 743 -5.50 1.02 -29.87
C ILE A 743 -4.75 -0.18 -30.44
N SER A 744 -3.45 -0.23 -30.19
CA SER A 744 -2.65 -1.45 -30.42
C SER A 744 -2.46 -2.28 -29.16
N ASP A 745 -3.03 -1.88 -28.02
CA ASP A 745 -2.80 -2.54 -26.74
C ASP A 745 -4.11 -3.05 -26.11
N ALA A 746 -4.51 -4.26 -26.48
CA ALA A 746 -5.47 -5.07 -25.69
C ALA A 746 -4.93 -5.40 -24.27
N THR A 747 -3.66 -5.10 -24.01
CA THR A 747 -2.98 -5.11 -22.71
C THR A 747 -3.42 -3.96 -21.80
N ALA A 748 -3.71 -2.77 -22.35
CA ALA A 748 -4.09 -1.60 -21.56
C ALA A 748 -5.49 -1.72 -20.92
N ASP A 749 -6.44 -2.41 -21.58
CA ASP A 749 -7.81 -2.58 -21.05
C ASP A 749 -7.91 -3.68 -19.97
N ALA A 750 -7.02 -4.68 -20.00
CA ALA A 750 -6.92 -5.69 -18.95
C ALA A 750 -6.20 -5.15 -17.70
N ASP A 751 -5.27 -4.21 -17.90
CA ASP A 751 -4.60 -3.49 -16.81
C ASP A 751 -5.59 -2.60 -16.02
N ASP A 752 -6.64 -2.08 -16.66
CA ASP A 752 -7.65 -1.22 -16.02
C ASP A 752 -8.51 -1.95 -14.97
N GLU A 753 -9.02 -3.16 -15.27
CA GLU A 753 -9.82 -3.95 -14.31
C GLU A 753 -8.96 -4.42 -13.13
N ALA A 754 -7.75 -4.92 -13.40
CA ALA A 754 -6.81 -5.29 -12.36
C ALA A 754 -6.42 -4.10 -11.47
N SER A 755 -6.28 -2.90 -12.05
CA SER A 755 -5.96 -1.69 -11.28
C SER A 755 -7.09 -1.29 -10.33
N ILE A 756 -8.35 -1.43 -10.73
CA ILE A 756 -9.52 -1.18 -9.85
C ILE A 756 -9.49 -2.12 -8.65
N GLU A 757 -9.29 -3.42 -8.89
CA GLU A 757 -9.27 -4.41 -7.80
C GLU A 757 -8.10 -4.19 -6.84
N MET A 758 -6.93 -3.81 -7.35
CA MET A 758 -5.73 -3.59 -6.53
C MET A 758 -5.76 -2.29 -5.74
N GLU A 759 -6.29 -1.20 -6.29
CA GLU A 759 -6.43 0.09 -5.60
C GLU A 759 -7.71 0.18 -4.73
N GLY A 760 -8.64 -0.77 -4.88
CA GLY A 760 -9.89 -0.78 -4.14
C GLY A 760 -9.68 -0.91 -2.62
N GLU A 761 -10.24 0.05 -1.88
CA GLU A 761 -10.35 0.02 -0.43
C GLU A 761 -11.81 -0.27 -0.03
N GLN A 762 -11.99 -0.97 1.09
CA GLN A 762 -13.31 -1.30 1.61
C GLN A 762 -13.41 -1.05 3.10
N VAL A 763 -14.56 -0.59 3.58
CA VAL A 763 -14.91 -0.68 4.99
C VAL A 763 -15.74 -1.94 5.19
N GLN A 764 -15.19 -2.90 5.95
CA GLN A 764 -15.97 -4.06 6.39
C GLN A 764 -16.69 -3.72 7.68
N GLU A 765 -18.02 -3.61 7.61
CA GLU A 765 -18.84 -3.74 8.81
C GLU A 765 -18.87 -5.22 9.18
N GLN A 766 -17.99 -5.61 10.09
CA GLN A 766 -18.14 -6.88 10.79
C GLN A 766 -19.32 -6.70 11.75
N GLU A 767 -20.23 -7.69 11.81
CA GLU A 767 -21.12 -7.80 12.96
C GLU A 767 -20.25 -7.61 14.20
N GLN A 768 -20.53 -6.57 15.00
CA GLN A 768 -19.93 -6.48 16.32
C GLN A 768 -20.23 -7.82 16.97
N GLU A 769 -19.23 -8.69 17.08
CA GLU A 769 -19.34 -9.94 17.84
C GLU A 769 -19.66 -9.50 19.27
N GLN A 770 -20.96 -9.41 19.58
CA GLN A 770 -21.48 -9.04 20.89
C GLN A 770 -21.14 -10.12 21.92
#